data_AF-A0A9Q1UXX3-F1
#
_entry.id   AF-A0A9Q1UXX3-F1
#
_cell.length_a   1.000
_cell.length_b   1.000
_cell.length_c   1.000
_cell.angle_alpha   90.00
_cell.angle_beta   90.00
_cell.angle_gamma   90.00
#
_symmetry.space_group_name_H-M   'P 1'
#
loop_
_entity.id
_entity.type
_entity.pdbx_description
1 polymer ?
#
loop_
_entity_poly.entity_id
_entity_poly.type
_entity_poly.pdbx_seq_one_letter_code
_entity_poly.pdbx_strand_id
1 'polypeptide(L)'
;MQYNSEILPYKRVKNVGLEQKEKKQIERLLIFKNLIYFVSAMLVSRVLLLNEDSTTAPFGIALLIASVIQSRKMVIPMSLGCFAGYMSLYDKLTSLPEYLIIIASLMVLSYLLNRKNKIRNISIIFSIISLEILLSEFFIKHLTLNVAFLTMFLQMICIIPLYFILERSLICVKALKSKHLFTSEEIISISMLISLILAGTWGVEIFDVSIRNILALNFILMISYINGSNVGAASGIAIGSIIGISSENILIFMSVYGLCGLIAGIFKESGKVLTSASYVITFLILKLYSNIDVEFKLVEIVIATTIFLIIPGKVYDKINLELDWEKKQDYLNKNYINRIKDMLFQRLYGFSNVLYNISGNLNTLADNDKLVMKNKSSALIENLADRVCSTCQMNSNCWKKETYITYTAFGELIQNHQEGNNKLPQEINRKCIKRTILLNNTKEIVNNYIINEMWRKRLSEGREIIAGQINNMASSLKEVMEEFNSDVKFNSDSEKRIRKIFENKTFKYKDIFCYEDKNNRLNVKLYLKSCGGAQLCSKKILPLINEAVEKNMCISDDGCVIDPKTSICTMTFEEAPKFYVSSYVGRQCKNGEKQNGDSYSFGKISDGSYMCIISDGMGSGPEASEESKVAVELIEKFTRFGISKATAINTVNSIMSLKFSENEKFSTLDLTSVDLYTGDTSFMKVGAVPSFIKSGKNVEVITSNTLPIGVLDKVDLEVTNKKLKNGDIIVMLSDGVLDYDNNNVGKIDWILDYLKNSNINSPKELVDGIISRAKELSGGRAKDDMTAIVCKVYSVY
;
A
#
# COMPACT_ATOMS: atom_id res chain seq x y z
N MET A 1 -33.55 14.37 -15.87
CA MET A 1 -34.56 13.30 -16.02
C MET A 1 -34.24 12.52 -17.29
N GLN A 2 -33.79 11.26 -17.16
CA GLN A 2 -33.65 10.34 -18.29
C GLN A 2 -34.49 9.10 -17.97
N TYR A 3 -35.61 8.98 -18.68
CA TYR A 3 -36.47 7.80 -18.71
C TYR A 3 -35.96 6.84 -19.78
N ASN A 4 -36.04 5.53 -19.52
CA ASN A 4 -35.68 4.36 -20.38
C ASN A 4 -34.36 3.63 -20.10
N SER A 5 -34.02 3.41 -18.83
CA SER A 5 -33.26 2.19 -18.47
C SER A 5 -34.22 1.17 -17.86
N GLU A 6 -34.39 0.03 -18.52
CA GLU A 6 -35.11 -1.12 -17.97
C GLU A 6 -34.40 -1.60 -16.70
N ILE A 7 -34.95 -1.26 -15.54
CA ILE A 7 -34.48 -1.75 -14.25
C ILE A 7 -34.91 -3.22 -14.14
N LEU A 8 -33.99 -4.13 -14.43
CA LEU A 8 -34.18 -5.55 -14.12
C LEU A 8 -34.42 -5.71 -12.61
N PRO A 9 -35.55 -6.29 -12.16
CA PRO A 9 -35.81 -6.47 -10.75
C PRO A 9 -34.83 -7.48 -10.16
N TYR A 10 -34.09 -7.02 -9.15
CA TYR A 10 -33.14 -7.81 -8.36
C TYR A 10 -33.79 -9.09 -7.81
N LYS A 11 -33.42 -10.25 -8.35
CA LYS A 11 -33.84 -11.56 -7.84
C LYS A 11 -32.97 -11.93 -6.64
N ARG A 12 -33.51 -11.72 -5.44
CA ARG A 12 -32.87 -12.08 -4.16
C ARG A 12 -32.73 -13.60 -4.06
N VAL A 13 -31.55 -14.13 -4.38
CA VAL A 13 -31.22 -15.53 -4.12
C VAL A 13 -31.09 -15.72 -2.61
N LYS A 14 -32.12 -16.31 -1.98
CA LYS A 14 -32.05 -16.76 -0.57
C LYS A 14 -31.01 -17.89 -0.47
N ASN A 15 -29.79 -17.54 -0.09
CA ASN A 15 -28.66 -18.46 0.15
C ASN A 15 -28.80 -19.29 1.44
N VAL A 16 -29.98 -19.85 1.73
CA VAL A 16 -30.21 -20.68 2.94
C VAL A 16 -29.41 -21.99 2.88
N GLY A 17 -29.12 -22.51 1.68
CA GLY A 17 -28.32 -23.73 1.49
C GLY A 17 -26.81 -23.58 1.69
N LEU A 18 -26.25 -22.37 1.52
CA LEU A 18 -24.82 -22.11 1.74
C LEU A 18 -24.51 -21.95 3.24
N GLU A 19 -25.38 -21.30 4.00
CA GLU A 19 -25.23 -21.16 5.45
C GLU A 19 -25.31 -22.51 6.19
N GLN A 20 -26.16 -23.44 5.74
CA GLN A 20 -26.23 -24.79 6.32
C GLN A 20 -24.99 -25.65 5.98
N LYS A 21 -24.42 -25.50 4.77
CA LYS A 21 -23.15 -26.17 4.41
C LYS A 21 -21.96 -25.59 5.17
N GLU A 22 -21.90 -24.27 5.36
CA GLU A 22 -20.85 -23.61 6.16
C GLU A 22 -20.95 -23.98 7.66
N LYS A 23 -22.16 -24.03 8.25
CA LYS A 23 -22.36 -24.50 9.64
C LYS A 23 -21.89 -25.94 9.83
N LYS A 24 -22.28 -26.86 8.94
CA LYS A 24 -21.83 -28.26 8.98
C LYS A 24 -20.32 -28.41 8.81
N GLN A 25 -19.68 -27.56 7.99
CA GLN A 25 -18.22 -27.54 7.87
C GLN A 25 -17.53 -27.03 9.12
N ILE A 26 -18.04 -25.97 9.76
CA ILE A 26 -17.50 -25.40 10.99
C ILE A 26 -17.64 -26.39 12.15
N GLU A 27 -18.78 -27.07 12.28
CA GLU A 27 -19.00 -28.12 13.28
C GLU A 27 -18.04 -29.30 13.08
N ARG A 28 -17.87 -29.79 11.85
CA ARG A 28 -16.89 -30.84 11.54
C ARG A 28 -15.46 -30.43 11.90
N LEU A 29 -15.08 -29.18 11.63
CA LEU A 29 -13.75 -28.64 11.97
C LEU A 29 -13.54 -28.54 13.48
N LEU A 30 -14.58 -28.16 14.24
CA LEU A 30 -14.56 -28.10 15.69
C LEU A 30 -14.43 -29.51 16.31
N ILE A 31 -15.22 -30.47 15.81
CA ILE A 31 -15.17 -31.88 16.24
C ILE A 31 -13.79 -32.47 15.98
N PHE A 32 -13.23 -32.25 14.78
CA PHE A 32 -11.90 -32.73 14.42
C PHE A 32 -10.81 -32.14 15.33
N LYS A 33 -10.91 -30.85 15.67
CA LYS A 33 -9.97 -30.18 16.57
C LYS A 33 -10.05 -30.71 18.01
N ASN A 34 -11.25 -30.96 18.51
CA ASN A 34 -11.45 -31.57 19.83
C ASN A 34 -10.96 -33.03 19.87
N LEU A 35 -11.13 -33.78 18.78
CA LEU A 35 -10.61 -35.14 18.65
C LEU A 35 -9.07 -35.15 18.72
N ILE A 36 -8.40 -34.23 18.03
CA ILE A 36 -6.93 -34.09 18.11
C ILE A 36 -6.49 -33.83 19.55
N TYR A 37 -7.15 -32.91 20.26
CA TYR A 37 -6.80 -32.62 21.66
C TYR A 37 -7.02 -33.84 22.57
N PHE A 38 -8.11 -34.57 22.40
CA PHE A 38 -8.38 -35.80 23.14
C PHE A 38 -7.29 -36.86 22.91
N VAL A 39 -6.97 -37.17 21.65
CA VAL A 39 -5.96 -38.19 21.31
C VAL A 39 -4.57 -37.78 21.79
N SER A 40 -4.20 -36.51 21.64
CA SER A 40 -2.91 -36.00 22.13
C SER A 40 -2.78 -36.14 23.64
N ALA A 41 -3.84 -35.81 24.39
CA ALA A 41 -3.83 -35.90 25.84
C ALA A 41 -3.79 -37.35 26.34
N MET A 42 -4.52 -38.25 25.66
CA MET A 42 -4.50 -39.69 25.94
C MET A 42 -3.10 -40.29 25.76
N LEU A 43 -2.44 -40.02 24.64
CA LEU A 43 -1.10 -40.56 24.38
C LEU A 43 -0.05 -39.97 25.33
N VAL A 44 -0.07 -38.65 25.57
CA VAL A 44 0.89 -38.01 26.48
C VAL A 44 0.75 -38.54 27.92
N SER A 45 -0.48 -38.82 28.39
CA SER A 45 -0.68 -39.43 29.73
C SER A 45 -0.19 -40.87 29.85
N ARG A 46 0.06 -41.57 28.73
CA ARG A 46 0.60 -42.95 28.74
C ARG A 46 2.13 -43.01 28.92
N VAL A 47 2.82 -41.87 28.89
CA VAL A 47 4.28 -41.83 29.00
C VAL A 47 4.71 -42.04 30.46
N LEU A 48 5.41 -43.14 30.70
CA LEU A 48 5.92 -43.53 32.02
C LEU A 48 7.34 -43.00 32.23
N LEU A 49 7.64 -42.59 33.46
CA LEU A 49 8.97 -42.33 33.97
C LEU A 49 9.31 -43.46 34.94
N LEU A 50 10.21 -44.35 34.51
CA LEU A 50 10.62 -45.54 35.26
C LEU A 50 11.72 -45.17 36.25
N ASN A 51 11.43 -45.32 37.55
CA ASN A 51 12.43 -45.35 38.61
C ASN A 51 12.32 -46.71 39.32
N GLU A 52 13.45 -47.25 39.79
CA GLU A 52 13.61 -48.63 40.31
C GLU A 52 12.54 -49.07 41.34
N ASP A 53 11.90 -48.15 42.05
CA ASP A 53 10.87 -48.44 43.08
C ASP A 53 9.47 -47.84 42.82
N SER A 54 9.27 -46.95 41.83
CA SER A 54 7.95 -46.36 41.56
C SER A 54 7.77 -45.86 40.11
N THR A 55 6.70 -46.32 39.46
CA THR A 55 6.29 -45.88 38.12
C THR A 55 5.44 -44.61 38.22
N THR A 56 5.98 -43.47 37.77
CA THR A 56 5.25 -42.18 37.76
C THR A 56 4.95 -41.73 36.34
N ALA A 57 3.84 -41.01 36.14
CA ALA A 57 3.40 -40.52 34.82
C ALA A 57 3.06 -39.01 34.83
N PRO A 58 4.07 -38.12 34.98
CA PRO A 58 3.87 -36.68 35.21
C PRO A 58 3.44 -35.89 33.97
N PHE A 59 3.64 -36.42 32.75
CA PHE A 59 3.46 -35.68 31.50
C PHE A 59 2.00 -35.31 31.20
N GLY A 60 1.05 -36.18 31.53
CA GLY A 60 -0.39 -35.92 31.36
C GLY A 60 -0.88 -34.77 32.24
N ILE A 61 -0.48 -34.75 33.52
CA ILE A 61 -0.79 -33.65 34.45
C ILE A 61 -0.22 -32.33 33.93
N ALA A 62 1.06 -32.30 33.54
CA ALA A 62 1.71 -31.09 33.05
C ALA A 62 0.98 -30.50 31.81
N LEU A 63 0.53 -31.35 30.90
CA LEU A 63 -0.24 -30.95 29.72
C LEU A 63 -1.62 -30.36 30.09
N LEU A 64 -2.31 -30.96 31.07
CA LEU A 64 -3.59 -30.45 31.55
C LEU A 64 -3.46 -29.07 32.18
N ILE A 65 -2.44 -28.84 33.02
CA ILE A 65 -2.17 -27.52 33.62
C ILE A 65 -1.99 -26.46 32.51
N ALA A 66 -1.20 -26.77 31.48
CA ALA A 66 -0.99 -25.89 30.32
C ALA A 66 -2.31 -25.58 29.58
N SER A 67 -3.18 -26.58 29.42
CA SER A 67 -4.48 -26.39 28.76
C SER A 67 -5.43 -25.48 29.56
N VAL A 68 -5.45 -25.62 30.89
CA VAL A 68 -6.31 -24.87 31.81
C VAL A 68 -5.99 -23.38 31.71
N ILE A 69 -4.72 -23.01 31.65
CA ILE A 69 -4.30 -21.61 31.56
C ILE A 69 -4.67 -21.00 30.20
N GLN A 70 -4.57 -21.79 29.12
CA GLN A 70 -4.66 -21.23 27.77
C GLN A 70 -6.09 -21.08 27.21
N SER A 71 -6.97 -22.09 27.30
CA SER A 71 -8.36 -21.94 26.81
C SER A 71 -9.34 -22.97 27.38
N ARG A 72 -10.52 -22.50 27.86
CA ARG A 72 -11.59 -23.36 28.41
C ARG A 72 -12.06 -24.46 27.45
N LYS A 73 -12.07 -24.17 26.14
CA LYS A 73 -12.52 -25.11 25.10
C LYS A 73 -11.63 -26.36 24.97
N MET A 74 -10.36 -26.27 25.37
CA MET A 74 -9.42 -27.40 25.31
C MET A 74 -9.51 -28.32 26.53
N VAL A 75 -9.96 -27.80 27.68
CA VAL A 75 -9.87 -28.51 28.96
C VAL A 75 -10.70 -29.78 28.94
N ILE A 76 -11.97 -29.71 28.51
CA ILE A 76 -12.86 -30.88 28.50
C ILE A 76 -12.31 -32.04 27.64
N PRO A 77 -11.97 -31.86 26.35
CA PRO A 77 -11.43 -32.97 25.56
C PRO A 77 -10.08 -33.46 26.09
N MET A 78 -9.23 -32.60 26.64
CA MET A 78 -7.93 -33.03 27.17
C MET A 78 -8.07 -33.78 28.50
N SER A 79 -8.94 -33.35 29.41
CA SER A 79 -9.24 -34.05 30.67
C SER A 79 -9.80 -35.45 30.42
N LEU A 80 -10.74 -35.59 29.48
CA LEU A 80 -11.26 -36.89 29.06
C LEU A 80 -10.17 -37.77 28.43
N GLY A 81 -9.27 -37.17 27.64
CA GLY A 81 -8.13 -37.87 27.04
C GLY A 81 -7.17 -38.40 28.09
N CYS A 82 -6.74 -37.56 29.04
CA CYS A 82 -5.86 -37.98 30.13
C CYS A 82 -6.50 -39.04 31.02
N PHE A 83 -7.81 -38.93 31.30
CA PHE A 83 -8.54 -39.97 32.01
C PHE A 83 -8.45 -41.32 31.29
N ALA A 84 -8.71 -41.35 29.98
CA ALA A 84 -8.61 -42.57 29.17
C ALA A 84 -7.17 -43.12 29.12
N GLY A 85 -6.16 -42.26 29.06
CA GLY A 85 -4.77 -42.68 29.01
C GLY A 85 -4.25 -43.24 30.33
N TYR A 86 -4.59 -42.65 31.49
CA TYR A 86 -4.25 -43.22 32.79
C TYR A 86 -5.01 -44.52 33.07
N MET A 87 -6.28 -44.62 32.65
CA MET A 87 -7.03 -45.88 32.72
C MET A 87 -6.41 -46.99 31.87
N SER A 88 -5.81 -46.65 30.72
CA SER A 88 -5.07 -47.62 29.90
C SER A 88 -3.81 -48.19 30.59
N LEU A 89 -3.37 -47.59 31.70
CA LEU A 89 -2.19 -48.01 32.47
C LEU A 89 -2.55 -48.65 33.82
N TYR A 90 -3.79 -49.14 33.97
CA TYR A 90 -4.32 -49.68 35.22
C TYR A 90 -3.40 -50.70 35.91
N ASP A 91 -2.78 -51.61 35.16
CA ASP A 91 -1.94 -52.68 35.72
C ASP A 91 -0.49 -52.26 36.04
N LYS A 92 -0.03 -51.09 35.57
CA LYS A 92 1.38 -50.66 35.63
C LYS A 92 1.64 -49.48 36.57
N LEU A 93 0.61 -48.73 36.95
CA LEU A 93 0.73 -47.57 37.83
C LEU A 93 0.43 -47.94 39.28
N THR A 94 1.38 -47.67 40.17
CA THR A 94 1.24 -47.95 41.61
C THR A 94 0.22 -47.05 42.32
N SER A 95 -0.14 -45.89 41.76
CA SER A 95 -1.13 -44.97 42.34
C SER A 95 -2.11 -44.35 41.33
N LEU A 96 -2.86 -45.19 40.61
CA LEU A 96 -3.90 -44.71 39.70
C LEU A 96 -4.95 -43.76 40.35
N PRO A 97 -5.44 -43.99 41.60
CA PRO A 97 -6.42 -43.10 42.22
C PRO A 97 -5.95 -41.65 42.38
N GLU A 98 -4.65 -41.43 42.62
CA GLU A 98 -4.05 -40.11 42.76
C GLU A 98 -4.19 -39.27 41.48
N TYR A 99 -3.84 -39.85 40.33
CA TYR A 99 -3.94 -39.17 39.03
C TYR A 99 -5.39 -38.82 38.65
N LEU A 100 -6.36 -39.65 39.04
CA LEU A 100 -7.78 -39.38 38.81
C LEU A 100 -8.31 -38.21 39.65
N ILE A 101 -7.87 -38.11 40.91
CA ILE A 101 -8.21 -36.99 41.80
C ILE A 101 -7.66 -35.68 41.22
N ILE A 102 -6.41 -35.68 40.75
CA ILE A 102 -5.76 -34.50 40.15
C ILE A 102 -6.47 -34.05 38.86
N ILE A 103 -6.97 -34.98 38.04
CA ILE A 103 -7.77 -34.61 36.85
C ILE A 103 -9.07 -33.92 37.24
N ALA A 104 -9.78 -34.47 38.24
CA ALA A 104 -11.03 -33.93 38.72
C ALA A 104 -10.84 -32.52 39.31
N SER A 105 -9.80 -32.33 40.12
CA SER A 105 -9.48 -31.03 40.73
C SER A 105 -9.12 -29.98 39.67
N LEU A 106 -8.28 -30.33 38.69
CA LEU A 106 -7.91 -29.44 37.58
C LEU A 106 -9.11 -29.04 36.72
N MET A 107 -10.05 -29.97 36.49
CA MET A 107 -11.28 -29.69 35.76
C MET A 107 -12.14 -28.66 36.51
N VAL A 108 -12.31 -28.81 37.83
CA VAL A 108 -13.05 -27.86 38.68
C VAL A 108 -12.36 -26.49 38.72
N LEU A 109 -11.04 -26.45 38.93
CA LEU A 109 -10.25 -25.21 38.96
C LEU A 109 -10.33 -24.42 37.65
N SER A 110 -10.48 -25.11 36.52
CA SER A 110 -10.62 -24.46 35.21
C SER A 110 -11.86 -23.55 35.08
N TYR A 111 -12.91 -23.85 35.84
CA TYR A 111 -14.15 -23.07 35.89
C TYR A 111 -14.07 -21.92 36.90
N LEU A 112 -13.42 -22.15 38.06
CA LEU A 112 -13.32 -21.18 39.16
C LEU A 112 -12.29 -20.07 38.91
N LEU A 113 -11.18 -20.37 38.24
CA LEU A 113 -10.08 -19.40 38.07
C LEU A 113 -10.43 -18.28 37.08
N ASN A 114 -10.26 -17.03 37.55
CA ASN A 114 -10.38 -15.83 36.72
C ASN A 114 -9.05 -15.53 35.99
N ARG A 115 -9.07 -15.47 34.65
CA ARG A 115 -7.86 -15.54 33.80
C ARG A 115 -7.10 -14.22 33.60
N LYS A 116 -7.52 -13.13 34.24
CA LYS A 116 -6.81 -11.84 34.11
C LYS A 116 -5.37 -11.88 34.66
N ASN A 117 -5.12 -12.64 35.73
CA ASN A 117 -3.80 -12.69 36.37
C ASN A 117 -3.18 -14.09 36.22
N LYS A 118 -2.36 -14.29 35.18
CA LYS A 118 -1.73 -15.57 34.83
C LYS A 118 -0.84 -16.13 35.95
N ILE A 119 0.01 -15.30 36.54
CA ILE A 119 0.98 -15.70 37.58
C ILE A 119 0.28 -16.20 38.83
N ARG A 120 -0.77 -15.51 39.29
CA ARG A 120 -1.57 -15.93 40.46
C ARG A 120 -2.24 -17.29 40.24
N ASN A 121 -2.81 -17.50 39.05
CA ASN A 121 -3.49 -18.77 38.75
C ASN A 121 -2.51 -19.95 38.68
N ILE A 122 -1.30 -19.73 38.15
CA ILE A 122 -0.23 -20.74 38.14
C ILE A 122 0.13 -21.14 39.57
N SER A 123 0.35 -20.17 40.46
CA SER A 123 0.68 -20.44 41.87
C SER A 123 -0.42 -21.24 42.58
N ILE A 124 -1.70 -20.88 42.37
CA ILE A 124 -2.83 -21.60 42.98
C ILE A 124 -2.89 -23.06 42.50
N ILE A 125 -2.73 -23.29 41.19
CA ILE A 125 -2.80 -24.65 40.62
C ILE A 125 -1.68 -25.53 41.19
N PHE A 126 -0.44 -25.03 41.20
CA PHE A 126 0.68 -25.81 41.75
C PHE A 126 0.53 -26.07 43.26
N SER A 127 0.03 -25.10 44.04
CA SER A 127 -0.22 -25.29 45.48
C SER A 127 -1.29 -26.35 45.79
N ILE A 128 -2.31 -26.46 44.94
CA ILE A 128 -3.36 -27.47 45.13
C ILE A 128 -2.85 -28.86 44.75
N ILE A 129 -2.17 -28.98 43.61
CA ILE A 129 -1.57 -30.26 43.19
C ILE A 129 -0.55 -30.75 44.22
N SER A 130 0.29 -29.85 44.75
CA SER A 130 1.25 -30.20 45.80
C SER A 130 0.58 -30.78 47.04
N LEU A 131 -0.58 -30.25 47.43
CA LEU A 131 -1.34 -30.71 48.58
C LEU A 131 -2.01 -32.06 48.27
N GLU A 132 -2.55 -32.23 47.07
CA GLU A 132 -3.18 -33.48 46.62
C GLU A 132 -2.18 -34.63 46.58
N ILE A 133 -0.97 -34.41 46.05
CA ILE A 133 0.12 -35.41 46.02
C ILE A 133 0.58 -35.77 47.44
N LEU A 134 0.68 -34.79 48.34
CA LEU A 134 1.07 -35.08 49.73
C LEU A 134 0.01 -35.94 50.43
N LEU A 135 -1.27 -35.63 50.22
CA LEU A 135 -2.38 -36.37 50.80
C LEU A 135 -2.51 -37.78 50.21
N SER A 136 -2.33 -37.97 48.90
CA SER A 136 -2.33 -39.30 48.28
C SER A 136 -1.19 -40.18 48.81
N GLU A 137 0.03 -39.66 48.91
CA GLU A 137 1.19 -40.39 49.41
C GLU A 137 1.01 -40.81 50.89
N PHE A 138 0.39 -39.96 51.72
CA PHE A 138 0.13 -40.27 53.13
C PHE A 138 -1.06 -41.23 53.34
N PHE A 139 -2.20 -40.99 52.69
CA PHE A 139 -3.44 -41.74 52.93
C PHE A 139 -3.57 -43.02 52.09
N ILE A 140 -3.10 -42.99 50.83
CA ILE A 140 -3.30 -44.11 49.89
C ILE A 140 -2.14 -45.11 49.98
N LYS A 141 -0.90 -44.61 50.09
CA LYS A 141 0.31 -45.46 50.15
C LYS A 141 0.79 -45.76 51.57
N HIS A 142 0.17 -45.16 52.59
CA HIS A 142 0.54 -45.32 54.00
C HIS A 142 2.04 -45.06 54.29
N LEU A 143 2.64 -44.09 53.59
CA LEU A 143 4.03 -43.70 53.81
C LEU A 143 4.16 -42.80 55.05
N THR A 144 5.35 -42.82 55.66
CA THR A 144 5.66 -41.87 56.74
C THR A 144 5.66 -40.43 56.19
N LEU A 145 5.28 -39.46 57.03
CA LEU A 145 5.13 -38.06 56.63
C LEU A 145 6.40 -37.50 55.94
N ASN A 146 7.58 -37.89 56.41
CA ASN A 146 8.86 -37.46 55.84
C ASN A 146 9.08 -38.02 54.42
N VAL A 147 8.74 -39.28 54.18
CA VAL A 147 8.88 -39.93 52.87
C VAL A 147 7.83 -39.40 51.90
N ALA A 148 6.60 -39.16 52.36
CA ALA A 148 5.53 -38.54 51.57
C ALA A 148 5.90 -37.11 51.13
N PHE A 149 6.53 -36.32 52.02
CA PHE A 149 7.00 -34.97 51.66
C PHE A 149 8.13 -35.01 50.61
N LEU A 150 9.08 -35.94 50.76
CA LEU A 150 10.21 -36.07 49.85
C LEU A 150 9.77 -36.53 48.44
N THR A 151 8.85 -37.51 48.37
CA THR A 151 8.28 -37.99 47.10
C THR A 151 7.45 -36.92 46.40
N MET A 152 6.63 -36.18 47.14
CA MET A 152 5.92 -35.01 46.62
C MET A 152 6.88 -33.97 46.03
N PHE A 153 7.96 -33.66 46.74
CA PHE A 153 8.93 -32.65 46.29
C PHE A 153 9.60 -33.07 44.98
N LEU A 154 10.00 -34.34 44.88
CA LEU A 154 10.57 -34.91 43.65
C LEU A 154 9.59 -34.87 42.48
N GLN A 155 8.31 -35.24 42.70
CA GLN A 155 7.29 -35.17 41.64
C GLN A 155 7.04 -33.74 41.15
N MET A 156 7.01 -32.76 42.06
CA MET A 156 6.82 -31.36 41.69
C MET A 156 8.00 -30.78 40.91
N ILE A 157 9.24 -31.18 41.26
CA ILE A 157 10.44 -30.82 40.50
C ILE A 157 10.36 -31.33 39.06
N CYS A 158 9.70 -32.47 38.81
CA CYS A 158 9.48 -32.98 37.46
C CYS A 158 8.34 -32.26 36.73
N ILE A 159 7.21 -31.99 37.39
CA ILE A 159 6.00 -31.45 36.75
C ILE A 159 6.19 -29.97 36.34
N ILE A 160 6.86 -29.15 37.15
CA ILE A 160 6.98 -27.69 36.91
C ILE A 160 7.75 -27.38 35.60
N PRO A 161 8.96 -27.92 35.35
CA PRO A 161 9.67 -27.68 34.09
C PRO A 161 8.91 -28.20 32.87
N LEU A 162 8.28 -29.38 32.99
CA LEU A 162 7.47 -29.97 31.91
C LEU A 162 6.28 -29.08 31.55
N TYR A 163 5.63 -28.46 32.54
CA TYR A 163 4.56 -27.51 32.31
C TYR A 163 5.01 -26.33 31.43
N PHE A 164 6.16 -25.70 31.72
CA PHE A 164 6.64 -24.55 30.94
C PHE A 164 6.95 -24.90 29.48
N ILE A 165 7.54 -26.08 29.26
CA ILE A 165 7.85 -26.60 27.92
C ILE A 165 6.54 -26.83 27.14
N LEU A 166 5.57 -27.52 27.74
CA LEU A 166 4.28 -27.83 27.12
C LEU A 166 3.43 -26.59 26.88
N GLU A 167 3.47 -25.61 27.78
CA GLU A 167 2.80 -24.32 27.59
C GLU A 167 3.35 -23.59 26.36
N ARG A 168 4.68 -23.47 26.25
CA ARG A 168 5.32 -22.83 25.09
C ARG A 168 4.91 -23.54 23.80
N SER A 169 4.94 -24.88 23.80
CA SER A 169 4.55 -25.69 22.66
C SER A 169 3.09 -25.45 22.20
N LEU A 170 2.13 -25.43 23.15
CA LEU A 170 0.71 -25.18 22.82
C LEU A 170 0.45 -23.77 22.29
N ILE A 171 1.21 -22.76 22.73
CA ILE A 171 1.18 -21.41 22.15
C ILE A 171 1.64 -21.45 20.69
N CYS A 172 2.76 -22.12 20.41
CA CYS A 172 3.31 -22.22 19.07
C CYS A 172 2.38 -22.97 18.11
N VAL A 173 1.76 -24.08 18.55
CA VAL A 173 0.78 -24.83 17.75
C VAL A 173 -0.45 -23.98 17.40
N LYS A 174 -0.90 -23.07 18.29
CA LYS A 174 -1.98 -22.14 17.97
C LYS A 174 -1.58 -21.06 16.97
N ALA A 175 -0.30 -20.73 16.89
CA ALA A 175 0.24 -19.78 15.93
C ALA A 175 0.48 -20.38 14.54
N LEU A 176 0.33 -21.70 14.35
CA LEU A 176 0.35 -22.33 13.02
C LEU A 176 -0.76 -21.73 12.14
N LYS A 177 -0.44 -21.42 10.87
CA LYS A 177 -1.23 -20.62 9.90
C LYS A 177 -1.30 -19.11 10.13
N SER A 178 -0.62 -18.57 11.15
CA SER A 178 -0.41 -17.13 11.26
C SER A 178 0.85 -16.69 10.48
N LYS A 179 1.03 -15.38 10.29
CA LYS A 179 2.28 -14.81 9.76
C LYS A 179 3.45 -14.85 10.77
N HIS A 180 3.29 -15.52 11.93
CA HIS A 180 4.35 -15.65 12.92
C HIS A 180 5.56 -16.38 12.34
N LEU A 181 6.75 -15.82 12.55
CA LEU A 181 8.00 -16.44 12.14
C LEU A 181 8.51 -17.24 13.34
N PHE A 182 8.58 -18.57 13.19
CA PHE A 182 8.99 -19.45 14.29
C PHE A 182 10.50 -19.41 14.47
N THR A 183 10.95 -19.32 15.74
CA THR A 183 12.36 -19.48 16.07
C THR A 183 12.73 -20.95 16.18
N SER A 184 14.03 -21.28 16.09
CA SER A 184 14.52 -22.65 16.27
C SER A 184 14.09 -23.26 17.61
N GLU A 185 14.05 -22.46 18.69
CA GLU A 185 13.59 -22.89 20.01
C GLU A 185 12.10 -23.24 20.04
N GLU A 186 11.26 -22.46 19.37
CA GLU A 186 9.83 -22.73 19.27
C GLU A 186 9.58 -24.02 18.49
N ILE A 187 10.33 -24.27 17.42
CA ILE A 187 10.24 -25.53 16.67
C ILE A 187 10.69 -26.71 17.53
N ILE A 188 11.75 -26.57 18.33
CA ILE A 188 12.17 -27.59 19.30
C ILE A 188 11.07 -27.85 20.34
N SER A 189 10.37 -26.82 20.82
CA SER A 189 9.25 -26.98 21.75
C SER A 189 8.03 -27.71 21.14
N ILE A 190 7.74 -27.46 19.86
CA ILE A 190 6.72 -28.22 19.11
C ILE A 190 7.16 -29.68 18.97
N SER A 191 8.43 -29.89 18.62
CA SER A 191 9.04 -31.21 18.48
C SER A 191 8.91 -32.02 19.77
N MET A 192 9.24 -31.44 20.93
CA MET A 192 9.10 -32.10 22.24
C MET A 192 7.67 -32.56 22.54
N LEU A 193 6.65 -31.76 22.21
CA LEU A 193 5.24 -32.17 22.40
C LEU A 193 4.88 -33.34 21.49
N ILE A 194 5.37 -33.35 20.25
CA ILE A 194 5.19 -34.48 19.33
C ILE A 194 5.95 -35.71 19.84
N SER A 195 7.16 -35.55 20.37
CA SER A 195 7.92 -36.64 21.01
C SER A 195 7.13 -37.33 22.11
N LEU A 196 6.44 -36.56 22.96
CA LEU A 196 5.60 -37.10 24.03
C LEU A 196 4.39 -37.86 23.49
N ILE A 197 3.76 -37.34 22.42
CA ILE A 197 2.66 -38.05 21.74
C ILE A 197 3.16 -39.38 21.15
N LEU A 198 4.35 -39.38 20.53
CA LEU A 198 4.95 -40.57 19.94
C LEU A 198 5.36 -41.60 21.00
N ALA A 199 5.96 -41.17 22.10
CA ALA A 199 6.34 -42.06 23.21
C ALA A 199 5.13 -42.77 23.83
N GLY A 200 3.96 -42.12 23.85
CA GLY A 200 2.69 -42.68 24.32
C GLY A 200 2.14 -43.86 23.51
N THR A 201 2.73 -44.16 22.35
CA THR A 201 2.35 -45.30 21.49
C THR A 201 3.05 -46.61 21.88
N TRP A 202 3.74 -46.64 23.02
CA TRP A 202 4.42 -47.83 23.54
C TRP A 202 3.46 -49.02 23.74
N GLY A 203 3.97 -50.23 23.45
CA GLY A 203 3.24 -51.49 23.56
C GLY A 203 2.42 -51.90 22.31
N VAL A 204 2.54 -51.17 21.20
CA VAL A 204 1.91 -51.56 19.92
C VAL A 204 2.98 -52.14 18.98
N GLU A 205 3.05 -53.46 18.97
CA GLU A 205 3.94 -54.24 18.10
C GLU A 205 3.11 -55.01 17.08
N ILE A 206 3.48 -54.87 15.80
CA ILE A 206 2.85 -55.61 14.69
C ILE A 206 3.96 -56.43 14.04
N PHE A 207 3.82 -57.77 14.01
CA PHE A 207 4.82 -58.68 13.47
C PHE A 207 6.25 -58.40 14.00
N ASP A 208 6.38 -58.20 15.32
CA ASP A 208 7.67 -57.96 15.97
C ASP A 208 8.34 -56.63 15.53
N VAL A 209 7.59 -55.70 14.94
CA VAL A 209 8.05 -54.36 14.54
C VAL A 209 7.35 -53.31 15.40
N SER A 210 8.12 -52.38 15.98
CA SER A 210 7.58 -51.35 16.86
C SER A 210 7.09 -50.14 16.06
N ILE A 211 5.80 -49.83 16.18
CA ILE A 211 5.21 -48.67 15.49
C ILE A 211 5.82 -47.36 16.02
N ARG A 212 6.13 -47.32 17.32
CA ARG A 212 6.76 -46.18 17.99
C ARG A 212 8.05 -45.75 17.28
N ASN A 213 8.95 -46.71 17.00
CA ASN A 213 10.23 -46.39 16.38
C ASN A 213 10.05 -45.94 14.92
N ILE A 214 9.13 -46.56 14.17
CA ILE A 214 8.82 -46.14 12.79
C ILE A 214 8.36 -44.68 12.74
N LEU A 215 7.42 -44.31 13.62
CA LEU A 215 6.89 -42.95 13.66
C LEU A 215 7.96 -41.93 14.11
N ALA A 216 8.78 -42.28 15.11
CA ALA A 216 9.88 -41.44 15.57
C ALA A 216 10.94 -41.20 14.49
N LEU A 217 11.40 -42.27 13.82
CA LEU A 217 12.38 -42.19 12.72
C LEU A 217 11.83 -41.35 11.55
N ASN A 218 10.56 -41.56 11.18
CA ASN A 218 9.93 -40.79 10.10
C ASN A 218 9.81 -39.31 10.45
N PHE A 219 9.39 -38.99 11.67
CA PHE A 219 9.23 -37.61 12.12
C PHE A 219 10.56 -36.86 12.18
N ILE A 220 11.63 -37.50 12.67
CA ILE A 220 12.99 -36.94 12.67
C ILE A 220 13.43 -36.63 11.24
N LEU A 221 13.28 -37.60 10.33
CA LEU A 221 13.66 -37.42 8.93
C LEU A 221 12.87 -36.27 8.27
N MET A 222 11.58 -36.14 8.59
CA MET A 222 10.74 -35.04 8.11
C MET A 222 11.19 -33.67 8.64
N ILE A 223 11.45 -33.54 9.94
CA ILE A 223 11.92 -32.28 10.54
C ILE A 223 13.31 -31.91 10.04
N SER A 224 14.23 -32.88 9.96
CA SER A 224 15.59 -32.66 9.46
C SER A 224 15.59 -32.15 8.02
N TYR A 225 14.70 -32.68 7.17
CA TYR A 225 14.56 -32.21 5.80
C TYR A 225 14.03 -30.78 5.69
N ILE A 226 13.12 -30.37 6.59
CA ILE A 226 12.49 -29.04 6.55
C ILE A 226 13.42 -27.98 7.16
N ASN A 227 13.91 -28.21 8.39
CA ASN A 227 14.58 -27.19 9.20
C ASN A 227 16.11 -27.38 9.28
N GLY A 228 16.66 -28.44 8.68
CA GLY A 228 18.10 -28.72 8.63
C GLY A 228 18.68 -29.37 9.88
N SER A 229 20.02 -29.42 9.91
CA SER A 229 20.80 -30.21 10.88
C SER A 229 20.59 -29.80 12.34
N ASN A 230 20.57 -28.50 12.65
CA ASN A 230 20.46 -28.01 14.03
C ASN A 230 19.14 -28.45 14.68
N VAL A 231 18.03 -28.21 14.00
CA VAL A 231 16.69 -28.57 14.51
C VAL A 231 16.46 -30.07 14.44
N GLY A 232 16.98 -30.74 13.40
CA GLY A 232 16.94 -32.20 13.25
C GLY A 232 17.64 -32.95 14.37
N ALA A 233 18.87 -32.54 14.71
CA ALA A 233 19.66 -33.10 15.80
C ALA A 233 19.01 -32.85 17.17
N ALA A 234 18.61 -31.60 17.45
CA ALA A 234 17.96 -31.25 18.71
C ALA A 234 16.62 -31.99 18.91
N SER A 235 15.84 -32.14 17.84
CA SER A 235 14.61 -32.93 17.83
C SER A 235 14.88 -34.42 18.06
N GLY A 236 15.91 -34.96 17.40
CA GLY A 236 16.33 -36.35 17.56
C GLY A 236 16.77 -36.66 18.99
N ILE A 237 17.58 -35.79 19.60
CA ILE A 237 17.98 -35.91 21.01
C ILE A 237 16.75 -35.84 21.92
N ALA A 238 15.86 -34.87 21.73
CA ALA A 238 14.66 -34.74 22.56
C ALA A 238 13.75 -35.98 22.48
N ILE A 239 13.52 -36.51 21.28
CA ILE A 239 12.76 -37.75 21.08
C ILE A 239 13.47 -38.94 21.73
N GLY A 240 14.79 -39.04 21.53
CA GLY A 240 15.62 -40.11 22.10
C GLY A 240 15.66 -40.11 23.61
N SER A 241 15.72 -38.94 24.25
CA SER A 241 15.65 -38.83 25.71
C SER A 241 14.30 -39.30 26.23
N ILE A 242 13.19 -38.86 25.64
CA ILE A 242 11.84 -39.20 26.11
C ILE A 242 11.55 -40.69 25.91
N ILE A 243 11.83 -41.23 24.71
CA ILE A 243 11.61 -42.66 24.42
C ILE A 243 12.58 -43.55 25.20
N GLY A 244 13.83 -43.10 25.33
CA GLY A 244 14.88 -43.80 26.05
C GLY A 244 14.58 -43.94 27.55
N ILE A 245 14.05 -42.89 28.19
CA ILE A 245 13.57 -42.96 29.59
C ILE A 245 12.46 -44.01 29.75
N SER A 246 11.58 -44.16 28.76
CA SER A 246 10.50 -45.16 28.82
C SER A 246 10.93 -46.60 28.53
N SER A 247 12.16 -46.81 28.02
CA SER A 247 12.64 -48.11 27.52
C SER A 247 13.97 -48.53 28.17
N GLU A 248 14.32 -47.95 29.32
CA GLU A 248 15.52 -48.23 30.15
C GLU A 248 16.90 -47.94 29.50
N ASN A 249 16.99 -47.75 28.18
CA ASN A 249 18.25 -47.53 27.46
C ASN A 249 18.38 -46.14 26.84
N ILE A 250 18.45 -45.11 27.68
CA ILE A 250 18.46 -43.70 27.23
C ILE A 250 19.60 -43.36 26.25
N LEU A 251 20.79 -43.93 26.44
CA LEU A 251 21.99 -43.60 25.65
C LEU A 251 21.87 -44.05 24.19
N ILE A 252 21.27 -45.22 23.94
CA ILE A 252 21.15 -45.79 22.59
C ILE A 252 20.12 -44.98 21.78
N PHE A 253 18.94 -44.73 22.34
CA PHE A 253 17.91 -43.91 21.67
C PHE A 253 18.38 -42.47 21.37
N MET A 254 19.06 -41.81 22.32
CA MET A 254 19.59 -40.45 22.10
C MET A 254 20.64 -40.40 20.99
N SER A 255 21.58 -41.35 20.97
CA SER A 255 22.67 -41.38 19.99
C SER A 255 22.15 -41.69 18.58
N VAL A 256 21.28 -42.69 18.43
CA VAL A 256 20.71 -43.09 17.13
C VAL A 256 19.86 -41.96 16.54
N TYR A 257 18.88 -41.46 17.29
CA TYR A 257 17.99 -40.41 16.78
C TYR A 257 18.69 -39.07 16.57
N GLY A 258 19.62 -38.70 17.46
CA GLY A 258 20.41 -37.48 17.32
C GLY A 258 21.32 -37.49 16.09
N LEU A 259 22.11 -38.56 15.91
CA LEU A 259 23.04 -38.67 14.77
C LEU A 259 22.32 -38.81 13.43
N CYS A 260 21.26 -39.64 13.37
CA CYS A 260 20.47 -39.77 12.16
C CYS A 260 19.78 -38.45 11.80
N GLY A 261 19.27 -37.71 12.79
CA GLY A 261 18.67 -36.39 12.60
C GLY A 261 19.68 -35.33 12.10
N LEU A 262 20.90 -35.35 12.63
CA LEU A 262 21.98 -34.46 12.21
C LEU A 262 22.40 -34.71 10.76
N ILE A 263 22.69 -35.97 10.40
CA ILE A 263 23.20 -36.32 9.07
C ILE A 263 22.12 -36.10 8.00
N ALA A 264 20.87 -36.49 8.25
CA ALA A 264 19.79 -36.18 7.30
C ALA A 264 19.61 -34.67 7.08
N GLY A 265 19.81 -33.86 8.13
CA GLY A 265 19.68 -32.41 8.05
C GLY A 265 20.79 -31.73 7.25
N ILE A 266 22.01 -32.29 7.23
CA ILE A 266 23.13 -31.80 6.40
C ILE A 266 22.80 -31.98 4.91
N PHE A 267 22.24 -33.13 4.54
CA PHE A 267 21.96 -33.44 3.13
C PHE A 267 20.63 -32.85 2.61
N LYS A 268 19.96 -31.96 3.36
CA LYS A 268 18.63 -31.43 3.01
C LYS A 268 18.59 -30.81 1.60
N GLU A 269 19.66 -30.13 1.20
CA GLU A 269 19.75 -29.40 -0.07
C GLU A 269 19.93 -30.32 -1.28
N SER A 270 20.41 -31.55 -1.06
CA SER A 270 20.63 -32.54 -2.12
C SER A 270 19.35 -33.29 -2.54
N GLY A 271 18.21 -32.97 -1.94
CA GLY A 271 16.91 -33.55 -2.27
C GLY A 271 16.56 -34.83 -1.50
N LYS A 272 15.28 -35.25 -1.60
CA LYS A 272 14.68 -36.30 -0.76
C LYS A 272 15.35 -37.67 -0.84
N VAL A 273 15.84 -38.05 -2.02
CA VAL A 273 16.44 -39.36 -2.24
C VAL A 273 17.78 -39.45 -1.52
N LEU A 274 18.61 -38.40 -1.66
CA LEU A 274 19.93 -38.35 -1.01
C LEU A 274 19.82 -38.20 0.51
N THR A 275 18.84 -37.45 1.04
CA THR A 275 18.61 -37.42 2.50
C THR A 275 18.16 -38.76 3.05
N SER A 276 17.32 -39.49 2.33
CA SER A 276 16.87 -40.82 2.76
C SER A 276 18.02 -41.82 2.72
N ALA A 277 18.85 -41.77 1.69
CA ALA A 277 20.03 -42.62 1.56
C ALA A 277 21.05 -42.35 2.69
N SER A 278 21.36 -41.08 2.99
CA SER A 278 22.28 -40.73 4.07
C SER A 278 21.76 -41.16 5.44
N TYR A 279 20.44 -41.07 5.67
CA TYR A 279 19.80 -41.54 6.90
C TYR A 279 19.94 -43.06 7.09
N VAL A 280 19.71 -43.86 6.03
CA VAL A 280 19.88 -45.32 6.09
C VAL A 280 21.34 -45.71 6.28
N ILE A 281 22.27 -45.08 5.57
CA ILE A 281 23.70 -45.34 5.70
C ILE A 281 24.17 -45.05 7.13
N THR A 282 23.75 -43.93 7.70
CA THR A 282 24.08 -43.56 9.08
C THR A 282 23.62 -44.62 10.07
N PHE A 283 22.38 -45.09 9.93
CA PHE A 283 21.84 -46.12 10.80
C PHE A 283 22.56 -47.47 10.63
N LEU A 284 22.93 -47.86 9.41
CA LEU A 284 23.71 -49.07 9.15
C LEU A 284 25.10 -49.01 9.80
N ILE A 285 25.75 -47.85 9.76
CA ILE A 285 27.04 -47.63 10.44
C ILE A 285 26.85 -47.79 11.94
N LEU A 286 25.86 -47.12 12.54
CA LEU A 286 25.59 -47.25 13.98
C LEU A 286 25.27 -48.70 14.37
N LYS A 287 24.50 -49.40 13.55
CA LYS A 287 24.18 -50.81 13.76
C LYS A 287 25.42 -51.72 13.72
N LEU A 288 26.41 -51.41 12.89
CA LEU A 288 27.65 -52.20 12.79
C LEU A 288 28.56 -52.00 14.01
N TYR A 289 28.63 -50.77 14.54
CA TYR A 289 29.55 -50.41 15.62
C TYR A 289 28.94 -50.51 17.03
N SER A 290 27.62 -50.62 17.15
CA SER A 290 26.92 -50.67 18.44
C SER A 290 25.91 -51.82 18.44
N ASN A 291 25.74 -52.48 19.58
CA ASN A 291 24.90 -53.66 19.73
C ASN A 291 23.39 -53.28 19.84
N ILE A 292 22.87 -52.63 18.80
CA ILE A 292 21.54 -51.99 18.76
C ILE A 292 20.41 -52.97 18.38
N ASP A 293 20.74 -54.21 18.02
CA ASP A 293 19.79 -55.22 17.49
C ASP A 293 18.57 -55.51 18.39
N VAL A 294 18.69 -55.29 19.69
CA VAL A 294 17.61 -55.51 20.66
C VAL A 294 16.53 -54.43 20.55
N GLU A 295 16.91 -53.19 20.22
CA GLU A 295 16.02 -52.02 20.30
C GLU A 295 15.51 -51.53 18.95
N PHE A 296 16.29 -51.71 17.87
CA PHE A 296 15.93 -51.23 16.54
C PHE A 296 16.11 -52.28 15.46
N LYS A 297 15.07 -52.45 14.63
CA LYS A 297 15.10 -53.38 13.50
C LYS A 297 15.36 -52.63 12.19
N LEU A 298 16.12 -53.24 11.30
CA LEU A 298 16.42 -52.66 9.98
C LEU A 298 15.12 -52.45 9.15
N VAL A 299 14.11 -53.29 9.38
CA VAL A 299 12.79 -53.13 8.77
C VAL A 299 12.13 -51.80 9.18
N GLU A 300 12.33 -51.32 10.41
CA GLU A 300 11.72 -50.07 10.90
C GLU A 300 12.21 -48.84 10.15
N ILE A 301 13.51 -48.76 9.87
CA ILE A 301 14.08 -47.62 9.13
C ILE A 301 13.71 -47.65 7.65
N VAL A 302 13.64 -48.83 7.05
CA VAL A 302 13.20 -48.98 5.65
C VAL A 302 11.75 -48.55 5.50
N ILE A 303 10.87 -48.93 6.44
CA ILE A 303 9.48 -48.46 6.45
C ILE A 303 9.43 -46.95 6.63
N ALA A 304 10.15 -46.38 7.61
CA ALA A 304 10.15 -44.95 7.89
C ALA A 304 10.61 -44.11 6.68
N THR A 305 11.67 -44.53 6.00
CA THR A 305 12.23 -43.86 4.80
C THR A 305 11.32 -44.03 3.58
N THR A 306 10.69 -45.19 3.42
CA THR A 306 9.70 -45.42 2.37
C THR A 306 8.50 -44.49 2.53
N ILE A 307 7.98 -44.35 3.75
CA ILE A 307 6.87 -43.41 4.05
C ILE A 307 7.28 -41.97 3.70
N PHE A 308 8.50 -41.56 4.03
CA PHE A 308 9.02 -40.22 3.70
C PHE A 308 9.07 -39.96 2.18
N LEU A 309 9.48 -40.95 1.38
CA LEU A 309 9.55 -40.82 -0.08
C LEU A 309 8.17 -40.78 -0.75
N ILE A 310 7.18 -41.51 -0.20
CA ILE A 310 5.81 -41.54 -0.74
C ILE A 310 5.10 -40.20 -0.58
N ILE A 311 5.41 -39.42 0.46
CA ILE A 311 4.75 -38.13 0.70
C ILE A 311 5.17 -37.14 -0.41
N PRO A 312 4.21 -36.54 -1.15
CA PRO A 312 4.53 -35.68 -2.30
C PRO A 312 5.25 -34.39 -1.89
N GLY A 313 6.14 -33.89 -2.76
CA GLY A 313 6.93 -32.66 -2.52
C GLY A 313 6.08 -31.46 -2.11
N LYS A 314 4.90 -31.30 -2.71
CA LYS A 314 3.93 -30.23 -2.40
C LYS A 314 3.51 -30.15 -0.94
N VAL A 315 3.49 -31.27 -0.21
CA VAL A 315 3.15 -31.28 1.22
C VAL A 315 4.31 -30.72 2.03
N TYR A 316 5.55 -31.10 1.69
CA TYR A 316 6.74 -30.55 2.32
C TYR A 316 6.87 -29.05 2.01
N ASP A 317 6.64 -28.60 0.78
CA ASP A 317 6.71 -27.18 0.43
C ASP A 317 5.73 -26.33 1.23
N LYS A 318 4.51 -26.86 1.46
CA LYS A 318 3.49 -26.17 2.27
C LYS A 318 3.88 -26.06 3.74
N ILE A 319 4.48 -27.11 4.30
CA ILE A 319 4.94 -27.12 5.68
C ILE A 319 6.21 -26.26 5.83
N ASN A 320 7.09 -26.31 4.84
CA ASN A 320 8.31 -25.52 4.76
C ASN A 320 7.97 -24.02 4.72
N LEU A 321 6.98 -23.60 3.93
CA LEU A 321 6.47 -22.22 3.94
C LEU A 321 5.90 -21.76 5.30
N GLU A 322 5.46 -22.67 6.17
CA GLU A 322 4.92 -22.31 7.49
C GLU A 322 5.99 -22.30 8.59
N LEU A 323 6.98 -23.21 8.53
CA LEU A 323 7.98 -23.46 9.57
C LEU A 323 9.35 -22.83 9.29
N ASP A 324 9.76 -22.70 8.03
CA ASP A 324 11.05 -22.11 7.65
C ASP A 324 10.96 -20.59 7.70
N TRP A 325 11.80 -20.02 8.57
CA TRP A 325 11.92 -18.59 8.81
C TRP A 325 12.19 -17.82 7.51
N GLU A 326 13.19 -18.26 6.73
CA GLU A 326 13.70 -17.51 5.58
C GLU A 326 12.68 -17.51 4.43
N LYS A 327 12.12 -18.67 4.11
CA LYS A 327 11.14 -18.80 3.02
C LYS A 327 9.84 -18.09 3.32
N LYS A 328 9.40 -18.08 4.58
CA LYS A 328 8.20 -17.36 4.99
C LYS A 328 8.42 -15.84 4.96
N GLN A 329 9.59 -15.37 5.36
CA GLN A 329 9.99 -13.97 5.25
C GLN A 329 10.03 -13.51 3.78
N ASP A 330 10.62 -14.32 2.89
CA ASP A 330 10.67 -14.02 1.45
C ASP A 330 9.31 -13.99 0.77
N TYR A 331 8.42 -14.94 1.12
CA TYR A 331 7.06 -14.95 0.61
C TYR A 331 6.26 -13.71 1.03
N LEU A 332 6.42 -13.29 2.29
CA LEU A 332 5.83 -12.07 2.80
C LEU A 332 6.40 -10.86 2.05
N ASN A 333 7.72 -10.74 1.97
CA ASN A 333 8.43 -9.62 1.32
C ASN A 333 8.08 -9.48 -0.17
N LYS A 334 7.93 -10.56 -0.95
CA LYS A 334 7.51 -10.48 -2.37
C LYS A 334 6.13 -9.84 -2.55
N ASN A 335 5.17 -10.19 -1.68
CA ASN A 335 3.84 -9.56 -1.70
C ASN A 335 3.89 -8.08 -1.27
N TYR A 336 4.82 -7.70 -0.38
CA TYR A 336 5.05 -6.31 0.00
C TYR A 336 5.67 -5.49 -1.15
N ILE A 337 6.71 -6.00 -1.82
CA ILE A 337 7.38 -5.31 -2.94
C ILE A 337 6.42 -5.08 -4.12
N ASN A 338 5.59 -6.06 -4.47
CA ASN A 338 4.63 -5.88 -5.56
C ASN A 338 3.62 -4.75 -5.26
N ARG A 339 3.25 -4.52 -4.00
CA ARG A 339 2.34 -3.41 -3.65
C ARG A 339 3.00 -2.05 -3.74
N ILE A 340 4.27 -1.95 -3.34
CA ILE A 340 5.08 -0.74 -3.50
C ILE A 340 5.16 -0.40 -5.00
N LYS A 341 5.40 -1.42 -5.84
CA LYS A 341 5.40 -1.27 -7.29
C LYS A 341 4.04 -0.81 -7.82
N ASP A 342 2.92 -1.37 -7.34
CA ASP A 342 1.59 -0.95 -7.76
C ASP A 342 1.30 0.52 -7.39
N MET A 343 1.70 0.96 -6.18
CA MET A 343 1.56 2.36 -5.75
C MET A 343 2.40 3.32 -6.61
N LEU A 344 3.65 2.95 -6.90
CA LEU A 344 4.52 3.69 -7.82
C LEU A 344 3.91 3.78 -9.22
N PHE A 345 3.44 2.63 -9.73
CA PHE A 345 2.89 2.53 -11.07
C PHE A 345 1.66 3.42 -11.24
N GLN A 346 0.78 3.50 -10.23
CA GLN A 346 -0.38 4.40 -10.27
C GLN A 346 0.02 5.88 -10.37
N ARG A 347 1.02 6.33 -9.60
CA ARG A 347 1.52 7.72 -9.67
C ARG A 347 2.22 8.02 -11.00
N LEU A 348 3.06 7.10 -11.48
CA LEU A 348 3.76 7.21 -12.76
C LEU A 348 2.80 7.22 -13.95
N TYR A 349 1.75 6.41 -13.90
CA TYR A 349 0.72 6.37 -14.94
C TYR A 349 -0.04 7.70 -15.02
N GLY A 350 -0.36 8.31 -13.87
CA GLY A 350 -0.93 9.65 -13.80
C GLY A 350 -0.06 10.70 -14.51
N PHE A 351 1.25 10.68 -14.27
CA PHE A 351 2.20 11.55 -14.94
C PHE A 351 2.35 11.25 -16.44
N SER A 352 2.38 9.97 -16.83
CA SER A 352 2.45 9.57 -18.23
C SER A 352 1.30 10.14 -19.05
N ASN A 353 0.08 10.20 -18.48
CA ASN A 353 -1.07 10.81 -19.16
C ASN A 353 -0.88 12.31 -19.40
N VAL A 354 -0.15 13.01 -18.53
CA VAL A 354 0.21 14.43 -18.73
C VAL A 354 1.09 14.59 -19.96
N LEU A 355 2.14 13.77 -20.06
CA LEU A 355 3.04 13.76 -21.21
C LEU A 355 2.31 13.41 -22.51
N TYR A 356 1.37 12.46 -22.48
CA TYR A 356 0.57 12.11 -23.66
C TYR A 356 -0.32 13.26 -24.13
N ASN A 357 -0.98 13.98 -23.20
CA ASN A 357 -1.81 15.13 -23.56
C ASN A 357 -1.00 16.26 -24.21
N ILE A 358 0.22 16.49 -23.71
CA ILE A 358 1.12 17.50 -24.28
C ILE A 358 1.67 17.04 -25.65
N SER A 359 2.05 15.76 -25.77
CA SER A 359 2.47 15.18 -27.05
C SER A 359 1.38 15.27 -28.11
N GLY A 360 0.11 15.07 -27.73
CA GLY A 360 -1.04 15.27 -28.62
C GLY A 360 -1.11 16.71 -29.17
N ASN A 361 -0.92 17.70 -28.29
CA ASN A 361 -0.93 19.12 -28.66
C ASN A 361 0.32 19.56 -29.44
N LEU A 362 1.47 18.91 -29.23
CA LEU A 362 2.69 19.18 -29.99
C LEU A 362 2.63 18.58 -31.40
N ASN A 363 2.04 17.39 -31.57
CA ASN A 363 1.88 16.78 -32.90
C ASN A 363 0.98 17.61 -33.81
N THR A 364 -0.02 18.31 -33.26
CA THR A 364 -0.84 19.26 -34.05
C THR A 364 -0.06 20.48 -34.55
N LEU A 365 1.11 20.78 -33.97
CA LEU A 365 2.00 21.87 -34.39
C LEU A 365 3.08 21.41 -35.39
N ALA A 366 3.43 20.12 -35.40
CA ALA A 366 4.55 19.57 -36.17
C ALA A 366 4.22 19.28 -37.65
N ASP A 367 2.95 19.29 -38.06
CA ASP A 367 2.53 18.93 -39.42
C ASP A 367 2.98 19.91 -40.53
N ASN A 368 3.68 21.00 -40.18
CA ASN A 368 4.15 22.00 -41.16
C ASN A 368 5.65 21.95 -41.50
N ASP A 369 6.45 21.07 -40.91
CA ASP A 369 7.92 21.17 -40.96
C ASP A 369 8.64 20.17 -41.90
N LYS A 370 7.96 19.67 -42.93
CA LYS A 370 8.68 19.10 -44.07
C LYS A 370 9.00 20.22 -45.04
N LEU A 371 10.14 20.90 -44.87
CA LEU A 371 11.03 21.28 -45.98
C LEU A 371 12.26 22.10 -45.54
N VAL A 372 13.42 21.60 -45.98
CA VAL A 372 14.64 22.33 -46.38
C VAL A 372 15.70 22.56 -45.30
N MET A 373 16.76 21.76 -45.43
CA MET A 373 18.14 22.13 -45.12
C MET A 373 18.99 21.94 -46.38
N LYS A 374 19.53 23.04 -46.95
CA LYS A 374 20.94 23.10 -47.43
C LYS A 374 21.34 24.49 -47.98
N ASN A 375 22.41 24.98 -47.36
CA ASN A 375 23.48 25.89 -47.80
C ASN A 375 23.20 27.36 -48.19
N LYS A 376 24.11 28.19 -47.62
CA LYS A 376 24.14 29.64 -47.47
C LYS A 376 24.71 30.33 -48.72
N SER A 377 24.15 31.51 -49.03
CA SER A 377 24.58 32.56 -49.99
C SER A 377 24.87 32.17 -51.45
N SER A 378 25.60 31.09 -51.76
CA SER A 378 25.86 30.67 -53.16
C SER A 378 24.58 30.23 -53.86
N ALA A 379 23.69 29.54 -53.15
CA ALA A 379 22.40 29.12 -53.68
C ALA A 379 21.50 30.29 -54.07
N LEU A 380 21.58 31.44 -53.37
CA LEU A 380 20.81 32.63 -53.74
C LEU A 380 21.35 33.26 -55.02
N ILE A 381 22.68 33.30 -55.17
CA ILE A 381 23.35 33.81 -56.36
C ILE A 381 23.07 32.91 -57.56
N GLU A 382 23.19 31.58 -57.40
CA GLU A 382 22.86 30.59 -58.42
C GLU A 382 21.38 30.65 -58.82
N ASN A 383 20.45 30.73 -57.85
CA ASN A 383 19.02 30.85 -58.14
C ASN A 383 18.69 32.14 -58.90
N LEU A 384 19.29 33.27 -58.50
CA LEU A 384 19.12 34.54 -59.19
C LEU A 384 19.72 34.51 -60.60
N ALA A 385 20.90 33.90 -60.76
CA ALA A 385 21.55 33.70 -62.05
C ALA A 385 20.72 32.81 -62.98
N ASP A 386 20.16 31.71 -62.48
CA ASP A 386 19.32 30.80 -63.25
C ASP A 386 18.03 31.48 -63.72
N ARG A 387 17.37 32.26 -62.85
CA ARG A 387 16.13 32.98 -63.22
C ARG A 387 16.35 34.05 -64.28
N VAL A 388 17.49 34.73 -64.28
CA VAL A 388 17.70 35.96 -65.08
C VAL A 388 18.70 35.78 -66.21
N CYS A 389 19.79 35.06 -65.98
CA CYS A 389 20.92 34.93 -66.91
C CYS A 389 20.81 33.73 -67.86
N SER A 390 20.08 32.67 -67.51
CA SER A 390 19.93 31.46 -68.36
C SER A 390 19.51 31.77 -69.80
N THR A 391 18.57 32.70 -69.97
CA THR A 391 18.05 33.17 -71.28
C THR A 391 18.70 34.47 -71.77
N CYS A 392 19.90 34.82 -71.27
CA CYS A 392 20.58 36.07 -71.62
C CYS A 392 21.68 35.84 -72.67
N GLN A 393 21.72 36.70 -73.69
CA GLN A 393 22.73 36.64 -74.76
C GLN A 393 24.16 36.87 -74.24
N MET A 394 24.32 37.58 -73.12
CA MET A 394 25.62 37.87 -72.50
C MET A 394 26.07 36.85 -71.43
N ASN A 395 25.33 35.76 -71.24
CA ASN A 395 25.62 34.76 -70.20
C ASN A 395 27.03 34.17 -70.32
N SER A 396 27.46 33.79 -71.53
CA SER A 396 28.79 33.22 -71.76
C SER A 396 29.93 34.16 -71.36
N ASN A 397 29.76 35.47 -71.53
CA ASN A 397 30.76 36.45 -71.14
C ASN A 397 30.78 36.66 -69.61
N CYS A 398 29.62 36.80 -68.98
CA CYS A 398 29.51 37.04 -67.53
C CYS A 398 29.89 35.81 -66.70
N TRP A 399 29.37 34.61 -67.02
CA TRP A 399 29.54 33.41 -66.19
C TRP A 399 30.67 32.46 -66.63
N LYS A 400 31.22 32.57 -67.86
CA LYS A 400 32.39 31.77 -68.29
C LYS A 400 33.72 32.54 -68.34
N LYS A 401 33.73 33.82 -68.71
CA LYS A 401 34.96 34.64 -68.78
C LYS A 401 35.19 35.48 -67.53
N GLU A 402 34.13 36.11 -67.02
CA GLU A 402 34.20 37.05 -65.87
C GLU A 402 33.46 36.50 -64.64
N THR A 403 33.54 35.19 -64.38
CA THR A 403 32.74 34.51 -63.34
C THR A 403 32.93 35.13 -61.96
N TYR A 404 34.17 35.38 -61.55
CA TYR A 404 34.48 35.94 -60.23
C TYR A 404 33.87 37.34 -60.05
N ILE A 405 34.04 38.22 -61.03
CA ILE A 405 33.54 39.61 -60.99
C ILE A 405 32.01 39.64 -61.00
N THR A 406 31.38 38.76 -61.80
CA THR A 406 29.92 38.64 -61.86
C THR A 406 29.36 38.11 -60.54
N TYR A 407 30.02 37.11 -59.95
CA TYR A 407 29.60 36.52 -58.68
C TYR A 407 29.70 37.51 -57.52
N THR A 408 30.79 38.29 -57.42
CA THR A 408 30.92 39.33 -56.39
C THR A 408 29.90 40.45 -56.58
N ALA A 409 29.63 40.87 -57.81
CA ALA A 409 28.62 41.88 -58.09
C ALA A 409 27.19 41.40 -57.78
N PHE A 410 26.87 40.13 -58.03
CA PHE A 410 25.59 39.54 -57.61
C PHE A 410 25.49 39.44 -56.08
N GLY A 411 26.59 39.12 -55.39
CA GLY A 411 26.67 39.17 -53.94
C GLY A 411 26.42 40.58 -53.38
N GLU A 412 27.07 41.59 -53.95
CA GLU A 412 26.88 43.00 -53.57
C GLU A 412 25.44 43.47 -53.83
N LEU A 413 24.82 43.05 -54.93
CA LEU A 413 23.42 43.37 -55.25
C LEU A 413 22.43 42.81 -54.21
N ILE A 414 22.65 41.56 -53.80
CA ILE A 414 21.83 40.89 -52.77
C ILE A 414 22.05 41.57 -51.42
N GLN A 415 23.29 41.88 -51.06
CA GLN A 415 23.62 42.57 -49.81
C GLN A 415 23.00 43.97 -49.74
N ASN A 416 23.12 44.76 -50.81
CA ASN A 416 22.51 46.08 -50.90
C ASN A 416 20.99 46.01 -50.65
N HIS A 417 20.30 45.00 -51.21
CA HIS A 417 18.87 44.78 -50.96
C HIS A 417 18.55 44.32 -49.53
N GLN A 418 19.39 43.48 -48.92
CA GLN A 418 19.23 43.09 -47.51
C GLN A 418 19.36 44.28 -46.55
N GLU A 419 20.23 45.24 -46.87
CA GLU A 419 20.44 46.46 -46.10
C GLU A 419 19.40 47.57 -46.40
N GLY A 420 18.39 47.29 -47.24
CA GLY A 420 17.36 48.27 -47.63
C GLY A 420 17.84 49.31 -48.65
N ASN A 421 19.08 49.19 -49.14
CA ASN A 421 19.69 50.05 -50.14
C ASN A 421 19.44 49.48 -51.54
N ASN A 422 18.43 49.98 -52.27
CA ASN A 422 18.13 49.52 -53.63
C ASN A 422 19.15 49.96 -54.71
N LYS A 423 20.43 50.15 -54.35
CA LYS A 423 21.50 50.58 -55.26
C LYS A 423 22.02 49.39 -56.08
N LEU A 424 22.09 49.57 -57.40
CA LEU A 424 22.79 48.62 -58.26
C LEU A 424 24.31 48.79 -58.10
N PRO A 425 25.06 47.68 -57.98
CA PRO A 425 26.51 47.69 -58.12
C PRO A 425 26.95 48.30 -59.45
N GLN A 426 28.06 49.03 -59.46
CA GLN A 426 28.56 49.74 -60.65
C GLN A 426 28.77 48.82 -61.85
N GLU A 427 29.28 47.59 -61.63
CA GLU A 427 29.49 46.62 -62.70
C GLU A 427 28.19 46.11 -63.33
N ILE A 428 27.15 45.88 -62.53
CA ILE A 428 25.82 45.48 -63.03
C ILE A 428 25.17 46.64 -63.76
N ASN A 429 25.32 47.87 -63.27
CA ASN A 429 24.74 49.04 -63.91
C ASN A 429 25.39 49.33 -65.28
N ARG A 430 26.70 49.09 -65.40
CA ARG A 430 27.44 49.28 -66.65
C ARG A 430 27.17 48.18 -67.69
N LYS A 431 27.11 46.91 -67.26
CA LYS A 431 27.15 45.75 -68.18
C LYS A 431 25.82 45.02 -68.36
N CYS A 432 24.89 45.07 -67.41
CA CYS A 432 23.67 44.26 -67.46
C CYS A 432 22.62 44.87 -68.42
N ILE A 433 22.09 44.03 -69.32
CA ILE A 433 21.02 44.43 -70.26
C ILE A 433 19.63 44.25 -69.62
N LYS A 434 19.47 43.27 -68.71
CA LYS A 434 18.20 42.95 -68.03
C LYS A 434 18.12 43.53 -66.61
N ARG A 435 18.49 44.80 -66.41
CA ARG A 435 18.61 45.44 -65.07
C ARG A 435 17.31 45.41 -64.26
N THR A 436 16.19 45.74 -64.87
CA THR A 436 14.87 45.79 -64.22
C THR A 436 14.39 44.41 -63.78
N ILE A 437 14.54 43.42 -64.65
CA ILE A 437 14.18 42.02 -64.38
C ILE A 437 15.07 41.44 -63.27
N LEU A 438 16.38 41.73 -63.32
CA LEU A 438 17.33 41.32 -62.30
C LEU A 438 16.97 41.89 -60.92
N LEU A 439 16.67 43.19 -60.86
CA LEU A 439 16.26 43.86 -59.62
C LEU A 439 14.97 43.29 -59.05
N ASN A 440 13.93 43.08 -59.86
CA ASN A 440 12.66 42.54 -59.38
C ASN A 440 12.81 41.10 -58.86
N ASN A 441 13.56 40.25 -59.57
CA ASN A 441 13.85 38.89 -59.08
C ASN A 441 14.72 38.91 -57.81
N THR A 442 15.64 39.87 -57.69
CA THR A 442 16.43 40.05 -56.47
C THR A 442 15.53 40.40 -55.29
N LYS A 443 14.60 41.35 -55.46
CA LYS A 443 13.61 41.71 -54.43
C LYS A 443 12.79 40.50 -53.99
N GLU A 444 12.27 39.74 -54.94
CA GLU A 444 11.44 38.56 -54.65
C GLU A 444 12.25 37.47 -53.91
N ILE A 445 13.45 37.15 -54.38
CA ILE A 445 14.33 36.15 -53.75
C ILE A 445 14.76 36.60 -52.35
N VAL A 446 15.17 37.85 -52.18
CA VAL A 446 15.60 38.39 -50.89
C VAL A 446 14.44 38.47 -49.90
N ASN A 447 13.24 38.91 -50.32
CA ASN A 447 12.06 38.92 -49.47
C ASN A 447 11.66 37.51 -49.04
N ASN A 448 11.62 36.55 -49.96
CA ASN A 448 11.34 35.15 -49.64
C ASN A 448 12.42 34.56 -48.70
N TYR A 449 13.70 34.94 -48.88
CA TYR A 449 14.78 34.53 -47.99
C TYR A 449 14.63 35.11 -46.58
N ILE A 450 14.33 36.41 -46.45
CA ILE A 450 14.10 37.07 -45.16
C ILE A 450 12.92 36.42 -44.44
N ILE A 451 11.81 36.18 -45.15
CA ILE A 451 10.63 35.49 -44.59
C ILE A 451 11.03 34.10 -44.09
N ASN A 452 11.76 33.32 -44.89
CA ASN A 452 12.22 31.98 -44.49
C ASN A 452 13.19 32.01 -43.30
N GLU A 453 14.10 32.98 -43.21
CA GLU A 453 14.99 33.16 -42.05
C GLU A 453 14.22 33.58 -40.79
N MET A 454 13.21 34.45 -40.91
CA MET A 454 12.31 34.80 -39.82
C MET A 454 11.54 33.56 -39.32
N TRP A 455 11.03 32.73 -40.22
CA TRP A 455 10.41 31.45 -39.85
C TRP A 455 11.40 30.49 -39.20
N ARG A 456 12.62 30.35 -39.71
CA ARG A 456 13.67 29.52 -39.08
C ARG A 456 13.99 29.98 -37.67
N LYS A 457 14.11 31.30 -37.45
CA LYS A 457 14.38 31.88 -36.14
C LYS A 457 13.22 31.61 -35.17
N ARG A 458 11.97 31.85 -35.59
CA ARG A 458 10.77 31.52 -34.81
C ARG A 458 10.67 30.03 -34.47
N LEU A 459 11.01 29.14 -35.41
CA LEU A 459 11.04 27.69 -35.16
C LEU A 459 12.16 27.31 -34.18
N SER A 460 13.30 27.99 -34.23
CA SER A 460 14.40 27.76 -33.27
C SER A 460 14.02 28.22 -31.86
N GLU A 461 13.42 29.40 -31.75
CA GLU A 461 12.86 29.93 -30.50
C GLU A 461 11.78 28.99 -29.95
N GLY A 462 10.88 28.51 -30.82
CA GLY A 462 9.87 27.50 -30.45
C GLY A 462 10.48 26.19 -29.95
N ARG A 463 11.56 25.69 -30.57
CA ARG A 463 12.29 24.49 -30.10
C ARG A 463 12.96 24.70 -28.75
N GLU A 464 13.57 25.86 -28.51
CA GLU A 464 14.18 26.19 -27.22
C GLU A 464 13.14 26.25 -26.10
N ILE A 465 11.98 26.86 -26.36
CA ILE A 465 10.85 26.89 -25.42
C ILE A 465 10.38 25.45 -25.10
N ILE A 466 10.13 24.62 -26.13
CA ILE A 466 9.69 23.23 -25.93
C ILE A 466 10.72 22.42 -25.14
N ALA A 467 12.01 22.56 -25.45
CA ALA A 467 13.09 21.86 -24.73
C ALA A 467 13.15 22.30 -23.26
N GLY A 468 12.99 23.60 -22.98
CA GLY A 468 12.87 24.12 -21.61
C GLY A 468 11.69 23.49 -20.85
N GLN A 469 10.55 23.29 -21.51
CA GLN A 469 9.38 22.71 -20.86
C GLN A 469 9.51 21.21 -20.60
N ILE A 470 10.11 20.43 -21.51
CA ILE A 470 10.41 19.01 -21.25
C ILE A 470 11.33 18.89 -20.02
N ASN A 471 12.29 19.80 -19.87
CA ASN A 471 13.15 19.84 -18.68
C ASN A 471 12.38 20.19 -17.40
N ASN A 472 11.48 21.18 -17.41
CA ASN A 472 10.64 21.53 -16.25
C ASN A 472 9.69 20.39 -15.84
N MET A 473 9.18 19.62 -16.81
CA MET A 473 8.39 18.42 -16.53
C MET A 473 9.25 17.28 -15.97
N ALA A 474 10.45 17.09 -16.51
CA ALA A 474 11.39 16.09 -16.00
C ALA A 474 11.82 16.41 -14.56
N SER A 475 12.02 17.68 -14.21
CA SER A 475 12.26 18.09 -12.82
C SER A 475 11.04 17.86 -11.93
N SER A 476 9.84 18.15 -12.40
CA SER A 476 8.59 17.83 -11.68
C SER A 476 8.43 16.33 -11.43
N LEU A 477 8.77 15.48 -12.41
CA LEU A 477 8.79 14.02 -12.24
C LEU A 477 9.83 13.59 -11.22
N LYS A 478 11.00 14.21 -11.25
CA LYS A 478 12.07 13.96 -10.28
C LYS A 478 11.58 14.27 -8.85
N GLU A 479 10.89 15.39 -8.64
CA GLU A 479 10.27 15.72 -7.35
C GLU A 479 9.27 14.65 -6.90
N VAL A 480 8.39 14.17 -7.79
CA VAL A 480 7.42 13.11 -7.48
C VAL A 480 8.10 11.79 -7.11
N MET A 481 9.22 11.46 -7.78
CA MET A 481 10.01 10.26 -7.47
C MET A 481 10.78 10.39 -6.16
N GLU A 482 11.32 11.56 -5.86
CA GLU A 482 12.01 11.85 -4.60
C GLU A 482 11.04 11.78 -3.42
N GLU A 483 9.84 12.37 -3.54
CA GLU A 483 8.78 12.31 -2.52
C GLU A 483 8.25 10.88 -2.29
N PHE A 484 8.29 10.01 -3.31
CA PHE A 484 7.95 8.61 -3.10
C PHE A 484 9.00 7.87 -2.26
N ASN A 485 10.28 8.16 -2.48
CA ASN A 485 11.37 7.47 -1.82
C ASN A 485 11.49 7.85 -0.33
N SER A 486 10.96 9.01 0.08
CA SER A 486 11.12 9.55 1.43
C SER A 486 10.09 9.10 2.48
N ASP A 487 8.89 8.64 2.12
CA ASP A 487 7.75 8.92 3.02
C ASP A 487 6.73 7.82 3.33
N VAL A 488 6.90 6.56 2.89
CA VAL A 488 5.96 5.48 3.26
C VAL A 488 6.56 4.58 4.33
N LYS A 489 6.16 4.78 5.59
CA LYS A 489 6.56 3.91 6.71
C LYS A 489 5.55 2.79 6.90
N PHE A 490 5.99 1.53 6.90
CA PHE A 490 5.09 0.41 7.12
C PHE A 490 4.80 0.23 8.61
N ASN A 491 3.52 0.17 8.96
CA ASN A 491 3.10 -0.07 10.34
C ASN A 491 2.64 -1.53 10.51
N SER A 492 3.60 -2.44 10.72
CA SER A 492 3.33 -3.87 10.90
C SER A 492 2.55 -4.18 12.17
N ASP A 493 2.63 -3.31 13.18
CA ASP A 493 1.97 -3.54 14.47
C ASP A 493 0.47 -3.29 14.38
N SER A 494 0.06 -2.23 13.69
CA SER A 494 -1.35 -1.97 13.36
C SER A 494 -1.92 -3.10 12.50
N GLU A 495 -1.15 -3.61 11.53
CA GLU A 495 -1.56 -4.78 10.73
C GLU A 495 -1.81 -6.01 11.62
N LYS A 496 -0.91 -6.32 12.56
CA LYS A 496 -1.05 -7.44 13.50
C LYS A 496 -2.28 -7.28 14.42
N ARG A 497 -2.53 -6.07 14.94
CA ARG A 497 -3.69 -5.79 15.80
C ARG A 497 -5.02 -6.00 15.06
N ILE A 498 -5.13 -5.46 13.84
CA ILE A 498 -6.34 -5.60 13.01
C ILE A 498 -6.57 -7.08 12.68
N ARG A 499 -5.51 -7.83 12.30
CA ARG A 499 -5.61 -9.27 12.04
C ARG A 499 -6.13 -10.04 13.25
N LYS A 500 -5.59 -9.77 14.45
CA LYS A 500 -6.02 -10.42 15.69
C LYS A 500 -7.51 -10.19 15.99
N ILE A 501 -8.01 -8.97 15.79
CA ILE A 501 -9.43 -8.66 15.98
C ILE A 501 -10.31 -9.35 14.92
N PHE A 502 -9.87 -9.37 13.66
CA PHE A 502 -10.61 -10.05 12.58
C PHE A 502 -10.65 -11.56 12.80
N GLU A 503 -9.57 -12.18 13.27
CA GLU A 503 -9.52 -13.59 13.62
C GLU A 503 -10.42 -13.92 14.82
N ASN A 504 -10.37 -13.11 15.89
CA ASN A 504 -11.22 -13.27 17.06
C ASN A 504 -12.72 -13.20 16.72
N LYS A 505 -13.11 -12.30 15.80
CA LYS A 505 -14.50 -12.13 15.35
C LYS A 505 -14.83 -12.97 14.10
N THR A 506 -13.95 -13.88 13.67
CA THR A 506 -14.12 -14.78 12.51
C THR A 506 -14.46 -14.07 11.19
N PHE A 507 -13.90 -12.88 10.98
CA PHE A 507 -14.10 -12.10 9.76
C PHE A 507 -13.21 -12.60 8.63
N LYS A 508 -13.80 -12.91 7.47
CA LYS A 508 -13.06 -13.37 6.29
C LYS A 508 -12.52 -12.16 5.52
N TYR A 509 -11.21 -12.04 5.42
CA TYR A 509 -10.52 -11.04 4.61
C TYR A 509 -9.51 -11.73 3.68
N LYS A 510 -9.21 -11.13 2.52
CA LYS A 510 -8.18 -11.65 1.61
C LYS A 510 -6.82 -11.12 2.04
N ASP A 511 -6.73 -9.81 2.26
CA ASP A 511 -5.51 -9.20 2.79
C ASP A 511 -5.74 -7.86 3.47
N ILE A 512 -4.76 -7.45 4.28
CA ILE A 512 -4.68 -6.17 4.98
C ILE A 512 -3.29 -5.59 4.72
N PHE A 513 -3.23 -4.28 4.49
CA PHE A 513 -2.00 -3.54 4.28
C PHE A 513 -2.07 -2.21 5.03
N CYS A 514 -1.16 -2.00 5.98
CA CYS A 514 -1.12 -0.79 6.79
C CYS A 514 0.18 -0.02 6.52
N TYR A 515 0.06 1.26 6.23
CA TYR A 515 1.19 2.15 5.99
C TYR A 515 0.88 3.54 6.55
N GLU A 516 1.92 4.28 6.91
CA GLU A 516 1.85 5.67 7.27
C GLU A 516 2.29 6.51 6.07
N ASP A 517 1.63 7.63 5.85
CA ASP A 517 2.03 8.60 4.85
C ASP A 517 3.13 9.55 5.35
N LYS A 518 3.52 10.52 4.51
CA LYS A 518 4.53 11.56 4.81
C LYS A 518 4.25 12.34 6.10
N ASN A 519 2.99 12.47 6.49
CA ASN A 519 2.57 13.20 7.67
C ASN A 519 2.44 12.27 8.90
N ASN A 520 2.96 11.04 8.82
CA ASN A 520 2.80 9.95 9.78
C ASN A 520 1.33 9.60 10.08
N ARG A 521 0.42 9.80 9.13
CA ARG A 521 -1.00 9.43 9.26
C ARG A 521 -1.19 8.00 8.79
N LEU A 522 -1.85 7.19 9.61
CA LEU A 522 -2.09 5.79 9.31
C LEU A 522 -3.14 5.62 8.21
N ASN A 523 -2.81 4.77 7.24
CA ASN A 523 -3.67 4.32 6.18
C ASN A 523 -3.76 2.79 6.20
N VAL A 524 -4.97 2.26 6.10
CA VAL A 524 -5.26 0.82 6.10
C VAL A 524 -5.99 0.46 4.82
N LYS A 525 -5.32 -0.24 3.92
CA LYS A 525 -5.93 -0.85 2.73
C LYS A 525 -6.38 -2.27 3.03
N LEU A 526 -7.64 -2.56 2.72
CA LEU A 526 -8.29 -3.83 2.98
C LEU A 526 -8.82 -4.44 1.69
N TYR A 527 -8.54 -5.73 1.49
CA TYR A 527 -8.99 -6.50 0.32
C TYR A 527 -10.00 -7.55 0.76
N LEU A 528 -11.22 -7.43 0.25
CA LEU A 528 -12.37 -8.25 0.61
C LEU A 528 -13.00 -8.89 -0.62
N LYS A 529 -13.77 -9.96 -0.41
CA LYS A 529 -14.74 -10.36 -1.44
C LYS A 529 -15.83 -9.31 -1.55
N SER A 530 -16.30 -9.05 -2.78
CA SER A 530 -17.37 -8.09 -3.03
C SER A 530 -18.59 -8.38 -2.16
N CYS A 531 -19.07 -7.36 -1.46
CA CYS A 531 -20.23 -7.44 -0.58
C CYS A 531 -21.56 -7.14 -1.29
N GLY A 532 -21.54 -6.95 -2.61
CA GLY A 532 -22.75 -6.71 -3.41
C GLY A 532 -23.57 -5.49 -2.97
N GLY A 533 -22.92 -4.46 -2.41
CA GLY A 533 -23.59 -3.24 -1.93
C GLY A 533 -24.15 -3.31 -0.51
N ALA A 534 -23.91 -4.37 0.26
CA ALA A 534 -24.39 -4.50 1.65
C ALA A 534 -23.77 -3.51 2.67
N GLN A 535 -22.87 -2.62 2.22
CA GLN A 535 -22.16 -1.61 3.05
C GLN A 535 -21.51 -2.21 4.31
N LEU A 536 -20.99 -3.43 4.18
CA LEU A 536 -20.31 -4.15 5.26
C LEU A 536 -19.10 -3.37 5.77
N CYS A 537 -18.42 -2.66 4.87
CA CYS A 537 -17.22 -1.89 5.14
C CYS A 537 -17.45 -0.71 6.10
N SER A 538 -18.50 0.10 5.90
CA SER A 538 -18.79 1.24 6.77
C SER A 538 -19.43 0.81 8.09
N LYS A 539 -20.38 -0.14 8.06
CA LYS A 539 -21.18 -0.48 9.26
C LYS A 539 -20.46 -1.42 10.23
N LYS A 540 -19.69 -2.38 9.72
CA LYS A 540 -19.06 -3.42 10.56
C LYS A 540 -17.55 -3.30 10.62
N ILE A 541 -16.89 -2.95 9.53
CA ILE A 541 -15.42 -2.99 9.47
C ILE A 541 -14.81 -1.74 10.10
N LEU A 542 -15.33 -0.55 9.78
CA LEU A 542 -14.81 0.72 10.32
C LEU A 542 -14.72 0.73 11.86
N PRO A 543 -15.76 0.32 12.63
CA PRO A 543 -15.66 0.26 14.08
C PRO A 543 -14.58 -0.71 14.59
N LEU A 544 -14.35 -1.83 13.88
CA LEU A 544 -13.33 -2.81 14.24
C LEU A 544 -11.92 -2.29 13.99
N ILE A 545 -11.73 -1.49 12.94
CA ILE A 545 -10.45 -0.84 12.67
C ILE A 545 -10.18 0.24 13.71
N ASN A 546 -11.18 1.05 14.07
CA ASN A 546 -11.05 2.04 15.15
C ASN A 546 -10.70 1.37 16.49
N GLU A 547 -11.35 0.24 16.83
CA GLU A 547 -11.04 -0.57 18.01
C GLU A 547 -9.59 -1.13 17.96
N ALA A 548 -9.10 -1.52 16.78
CA ALA A 548 -7.79 -2.13 16.62
C ALA A 548 -6.62 -1.15 16.69
N VAL A 549 -6.83 0.03 16.12
CA VAL A 549 -5.80 1.06 15.94
C VAL A 549 -5.82 2.08 17.08
N GLU A 550 -6.93 2.20 17.82
CA GLU A 550 -7.14 3.21 18.86
C GLU A 550 -7.10 4.65 18.32
N LYS A 551 -7.42 4.82 17.03
CA LYS A 551 -7.55 6.11 16.34
C LYS A 551 -8.92 6.21 15.67
N ASN A 552 -9.40 7.44 15.51
CA ASN A 552 -10.59 7.71 14.72
C ASN A 552 -10.22 7.60 13.24
N MET A 553 -10.66 6.53 12.58
CA MET A 553 -10.50 6.37 11.14
C MET A 553 -11.82 6.71 10.42
N CYS A 554 -11.72 7.03 9.14
CA CYS A 554 -12.83 7.12 8.20
C CYS A 554 -12.53 6.32 6.93
N ILE A 555 -13.51 6.22 6.03
CA ILE A 555 -13.33 5.62 4.71
C ILE A 555 -12.88 6.73 3.76
N SER A 556 -11.88 6.44 2.93
CA SER A 556 -11.41 7.36 1.89
C SER A 556 -12.51 7.72 0.90
N ASP A 557 -12.41 8.86 0.23
CA ASP A 557 -13.42 9.34 -0.72
C ASP A 557 -13.66 8.38 -1.91
N ASP A 558 -12.64 7.59 -2.29
CA ASP A 558 -12.75 6.54 -3.33
C ASP A 558 -13.75 5.42 -2.96
N GLY A 559 -14.12 5.29 -1.68
CA GLY A 559 -15.05 4.29 -1.19
C GLY A 559 -14.65 2.84 -1.49
N CYS A 560 -15.65 1.98 -1.76
CA CYS A 560 -15.42 0.58 -2.17
C CYS A 560 -15.20 0.52 -3.67
N VAL A 561 -13.96 0.24 -4.07
CA VAL A 561 -13.61 -0.03 -5.48
C VAL A 561 -13.72 -1.53 -5.72
N ILE A 562 -14.64 -1.94 -6.59
CA ILE A 562 -14.84 -3.36 -6.93
C ILE A 562 -14.19 -3.64 -8.29
N ASP A 563 -13.24 -4.58 -8.30
CA ASP A 563 -12.70 -5.10 -9.56
C ASP A 563 -13.70 -6.06 -10.22
N PRO A 564 -14.20 -5.75 -11.43
CA PRO A 564 -15.19 -6.57 -12.12
C PRO A 564 -14.67 -7.96 -12.52
N LYS A 565 -13.35 -8.13 -12.72
CA LYS A 565 -12.75 -9.41 -13.13
C LYS A 565 -12.56 -10.36 -11.95
N THR A 566 -12.12 -9.83 -10.81
CA THR A 566 -11.76 -10.65 -9.64
C THR A 566 -12.84 -10.67 -8.55
N SER A 567 -13.86 -9.81 -8.65
CA SER A 567 -14.90 -9.62 -7.62
C SER A 567 -14.32 -9.28 -6.24
N ILE A 568 -13.18 -8.60 -6.21
CA ILE A 568 -12.52 -8.12 -4.99
C ILE A 568 -12.94 -6.66 -4.77
N CYS A 569 -13.43 -6.34 -3.57
CA CYS A 569 -13.59 -4.96 -3.12
C CYS A 569 -12.30 -4.56 -2.40
N THR A 570 -11.68 -3.48 -2.89
CA THR A 570 -10.58 -2.78 -2.22
C THR A 570 -11.16 -1.57 -1.51
N MET A 571 -10.76 -1.37 -0.26
CA MET A 571 -11.18 -0.26 0.58
C MET A 571 -9.97 0.36 1.25
N THR A 572 -9.89 1.69 1.28
CA THR A 572 -8.87 2.41 2.04
C THR A 572 -9.53 3.11 3.22
N PHE A 573 -8.96 2.91 4.41
CA PHE A 573 -9.32 3.63 5.62
C PHE A 573 -8.18 4.55 5.99
N GLU A 574 -8.49 5.81 6.27
CA GLU A 574 -7.53 6.86 6.59
C GLU A 574 -7.90 7.48 7.95
N GLU A 575 -6.97 8.19 8.59
CA GLU A 575 -7.29 8.92 9.81
C GLU A 575 -8.39 9.97 9.53
N ALA A 576 -9.37 10.08 10.43
CA ALA A 576 -10.46 11.01 10.25
C ALA A 576 -9.96 12.46 10.38
N PRO A 577 -10.24 13.34 9.40
CA PRO A 577 -9.86 14.74 9.50
C PRO A 577 -10.62 15.44 10.63
N LYS A 578 -9.97 16.43 11.26
CA LYS A 578 -10.58 17.25 12.31
C LYS A 578 -11.58 18.25 11.74
N PHE A 579 -11.29 18.80 10.57
CA PHE A 579 -12.07 19.82 9.92
C PHE A 579 -12.85 19.27 8.72
N TYR A 580 -14.03 19.83 8.49
CA TYR A 580 -14.87 19.61 7.33
C TYR A 580 -15.18 20.95 6.67
N VAL A 581 -15.15 21.02 5.35
CA VAL A 581 -15.42 22.25 4.60
C VAL A 581 -16.70 22.09 3.79
N SER A 582 -17.63 23.02 3.96
CA SER A 582 -18.81 23.15 3.11
C SER A 582 -18.62 24.31 2.16
N SER A 583 -18.61 24.04 0.86
CA SER A 583 -18.46 25.06 -0.19
C SER A 583 -19.76 25.25 -0.96
N TYR A 584 -20.01 26.49 -1.37
CA TYR A 584 -21.05 26.83 -2.34
C TYR A 584 -20.52 27.87 -3.31
N VAL A 585 -21.06 27.86 -4.53
CA VAL A 585 -20.63 28.71 -5.64
C VAL A 585 -21.83 29.38 -6.27
N GLY A 586 -21.68 30.66 -6.59
CA GLY A 586 -22.68 31.49 -7.23
C GLY A 586 -22.08 32.11 -8.46
N ARG A 587 -22.81 32.03 -9.56
CA ARG A 587 -22.35 32.49 -10.87
C ARG A 587 -23.42 33.28 -11.58
N GLN A 588 -23.00 34.32 -12.27
CA GLN A 588 -23.84 35.10 -13.15
C GLN A 588 -23.04 35.40 -14.41
N CYS A 589 -23.60 35.02 -15.57
CA CYS A 589 -22.98 35.33 -16.86
C CYS A 589 -23.11 36.83 -17.13
N LYS A 590 -22.14 37.38 -17.85
CA LYS A 590 -22.22 38.70 -18.47
C LYS A 590 -23.51 38.84 -19.26
N ASN A 591 -24.13 40.01 -19.16
CA ASN A 591 -25.40 40.25 -19.81
C ASN A 591 -25.28 40.18 -21.34
N GLY A 592 -25.97 39.23 -21.97
CA GLY A 592 -25.90 38.97 -23.42
C GLY A 592 -25.16 37.67 -23.77
N GLU A 593 -24.33 37.14 -22.86
CA GLU A 593 -23.61 35.89 -23.03
C GLU A 593 -24.40 34.70 -22.46
N LYS A 594 -24.23 33.52 -23.07
CA LYS A 594 -24.85 32.27 -22.61
C LYS A 594 -23.94 31.42 -21.72
N GLN A 595 -22.64 31.71 -21.75
CA GLN A 595 -21.61 30.97 -21.07
C GLN A 595 -20.71 31.95 -20.32
N ASN A 596 -20.37 31.60 -19.08
CA ASN A 596 -19.51 32.40 -18.22
C ASN A 596 -18.05 31.95 -18.41
N GLY A 597 -17.16 32.93 -18.60
CA GLY A 597 -15.74 32.79 -18.86
C GLY A 597 -14.94 32.27 -17.66
N ASP A 598 -15.44 32.42 -16.44
CA ASP A 598 -14.81 31.89 -15.23
C ASP A 598 -14.96 30.37 -15.16
N SER A 599 -13.98 29.69 -14.58
CA SER A 599 -14.06 28.29 -14.18
C SER A 599 -13.65 28.12 -12.74
N TYR A 600 -14.18 27.09 -12.10
CA TYR A 600 -13.87 26.80 -10.72
C TYR A 600 -13.89 25.31 -10.45
N SER A 601 -13.21 24.90 -9.37
CA SER A 601 -13.32 23.57 -8.80
C SER A 601 -13.09 23.64 -7.30
N PHE A 602 -13.70 22.73 -6.56
CA PHE A 602 -13.42 22.56 -5.15
C PHE A 602 -13.59 21.09 -4.74
N GLY A 603 -12.84 20.68 -3.74
CA GLY A 603 -12.96 19.34 -3.17
C GLY A 603 -11.73 18.92 -2.39
N LYS A 604 -11.86 17.76 -1.74
CA LYS A 604 -10.75 17.12 -1.04
C LYS A 604 -9.79 16.49 -2.05
N ILE A 605 -8.50 16.65 -1.81
CA ILE A 605 -7.42 16.04 -2.60
C ILE A 605 -6.68 14.97 -1.79
N SER A 606 -5.88 14.15 -2.46
CA SER A 606 -5.25 12.94 -1.91
C SER A 606 -4.25 13.20 -0.76
N ASP A 607 -3.74 14.41 -0.62
CA ASP A 607 -2.86 14.78 0.50
C ASP A 607 -3.65 15.07 1.80
N GLY A 608 -4.99 15.02 1.75
CA GLY A 608 -5.87 15.27 2.89
C GLY A 608 -6.24 16.74 3.09
N SER A 609 -5.85 17.64 2.17
CA SER A 609 -6.31 19.02 2.15
C SER A 609 -7.55 19.20 1.28
N TYR A 610 -8.28 20.29 1.52
CA TYR A 610 -9.43 20.72 0.73
C TYR A 610 -9.02 21.90 -0.14
N MET A 611 -9.03 21.70 -1.44
CA MET A 611 -8.63 22.70 -2.43
C MET A 611 -9.87 23.39 -2.99
N CYS A 612 -9.77 24.70 -3.18
CA CYS A 612 -10.73 25.53 -3.89
C CYS A 612 -9.97 26.38 -4.88
N ILE A 613 -10.43 26.44 -6.13
CA ILE A 613 -9.76 27.15 -7.21
C ILE A 613 -10.78 27.92 -8.05
N ILE A 614 -10.44 29.16 -8.40
CA ILE A 614 -11.13 30.00 -9.37
C ILE A 614 -10.10 30.41 -10.43
N SER A 615 -10.50 30.37 -11.69
CA SER A 615 -9.75 30.93 -12.79
C SER A 615 -10.68 31.74 -13.66
N ASP A 616 -10.32 33.00 -13.91
CA ASP A 616 -11.00 33.85 -14.87
C ASP A 616 -10.16 33.90 -16.16
N GLY A 617 -10.80 33.62 -17.29
CA GLY A 617 -10.16 33.61 -18.60
C GLY A 617 -10.41 34.94 -19.30
N MET A 618 -9.36 35.55 -19.88
CA MET A 618 -9.48 36.87 -20.49
C MET A 618 -10.62 36.96 -21.52
N GLY A 619 -11.57 37.86 -21.28
CA GLY A 619 -12.71 38.12 -22.17
C GLY A 619 -14.03 37.58 -21.62
N SER A 620 -14.96 37.20 -22.50
CA SER A 620 -16.25 36.64 -22.08
C SER A 620 -16.71 35.60 -23.10
N GLY A 621 -17.52 34.64 -22.67
CA GLY A 621 -18.12 33.65 -23.57
C GLY A 621 -17.29 32.36 -23.74
N PRO A 622 -17.50 31.61 -24.84
CA PRO A 622 -17.00 30.23 -24.96
C PRO A 622 -15.48 30.09 -24.94
N GLU A 623 -14.75 31.01 -25.58
CA GLU A 623 -13.28 30.93 -25.67
C GLU A 623 -12.61 31.12 -24.30
N ALA A 624 -13.05 32.13 -23.54
CA ALA A 624 -12.60 32.37 -22.16
C ALA A 624 -12.92 31.18 -21.24
N SER A 625 -14.11 30.59 -21.42
CA SER A 625 -14.55 29.42 -20.65
C SER A 625 -13.72 28.17 -20.93
N GLU A 626 -13.33 27.93 -22.19
CA GLU A 626 -12.44 26.81 -22.52
C GLU A 626 -11.05 26.99 -21.90
N GLU A 627 -10.54 28.22 -21.89
CA GLU A 627 -9.22 28.54 -21.37
C GLU A 627 -9.14 28.34 -19.85
N SER A 628 -10.04 28.99 -19.10
CA SER A 628 -10.10 28.89 -17.64
C SER A 628 -10.38 27.46 -17.20
N LYS A 629 -11.20 26.72 -17.95
CA LYS A 629 -11.55 25.32 -17.66
C LYS A 629 -10.33 24.40 -17.81
N VAL A 630 -9.53 24.57 -18.86
CA VAL A 630 -8.32 23.76 -19.06
C VAL A 630 -7.33 24.00 -17.91
N ALA A 631 -7.13 25.24 -17.49
CA ALA A 631 -6.26 25.56 -16.36
C ALA A 631 -6.71 24.88 -15.06
N VAL A 632 -8.00 25.01 -14.71
CA VAL A 632 -8.58 24.38 -13.52
C VAL A 632 -8.48 22.85 -13.57
N GLU A 633 -8.83 22.23 -14.71
CA GLU A 633 -8.80 20.77 -14.86
C GLU A 633 -7.38 20.19 -14.75
N LEU A 634 -6.37 20.87 -15.30
CA LEU A 634 -4.99 20.41 -15.24
C LEU A 634 -4.44 20.51 -13.80
N ILE A 635 -4.67 21.62 -13.11
CA ILE A 635 -4.25 21.78 -11.70
C ILE A 635 -4.94 20.73 -10.82
N GLU A 636 -6.24 20.50 -11.00
CA GLU A 636 -6.99 19.47 -10.28
C GLU A 636 -6.42 18.06 -10.54
N LYS A 637 -6.13 17.71 -11.79
CA LYS A 637 -5.52 16.42 -12.13
C LYS A 637 -4.14 16.27 -11.51
N PHE A 638 -3.26 17.26 -11.64
CA PHE A 638 -1.88 17.20 -11.13
C PHE A 638 -1.87 17.02 -9.60
N THR A 639 -2.64 17.83 -8.89
CA THR A 639 -2.75 17.76 -7.43
C THR A 639 -3.34 16.44 -6.95
N ARG A 640 -4.33 15.87 -7.64
CA ARG A 640 -4.87 14.52 -7.35
C ARG A 640 -3.86 13.40 -7.56
N PHE A 641 -2.91 13.56 -8.49
CA PHE A 641 -1.80 12.60 -8.66
C PHE A 641 -0.67 12.81 -7.65
N GLY A 642 -0.82 13.75 -6.72
CA GLY A 642 0.16 14.03 -5.67
C GLY A 642 1.28 14.98 -6.09
N ILE A 643 1.15 15.68 -7.23
CA ILE A 643 2.07 16.76 -7.59
C ILE A 643 1.81 17.95 -6.67
N SER A 644 2.88 18.62 -6.23
CA SER A 644 2.77 19.81 -5.37
C SER A 644 1.95 20.90 -6.07
N LYS A 645 1.17 21.69 -5.30
CA LYS A 645 0.29 22.74 -5.85
C LYS A 645 1.09 23.80 -6.60
N ALA A 646 2.26 24.21 -6.08
CA ALA A 646 3.13 25.16 -6.75
C ALA A 646 3.69 24.60 -8.07
N THR A 647 4.17 23.35 -8.07
CA THR A 647 4.67 22.68 -9.27
C THR A 647 3.56 22.50 -10.31
N ALA A 648 2.33 22.19 -9.87
CA ALA A 648 1.17 22.10 -10.74
C ALA A 648 0.83 23.44 -11.40
N ILE A 649 0.79 24.54 -10.65
CA ILE A 649 0.51 25.88 -11.20
C ILE A 649 1.60 26.27 -12.21
N ASN A 650 2.88 26.08 -11.87
CA ASN A 650 3.99 26.37 -12.78
C ASN A 650 3.91 25.55 -14.07
N THR A 651 3.57 24.26 -13.97
CA THR A 651 3.42 23.38 -15.14
C THR A 651 2.25 23.83 -16.02
N VAL A 652 1.13 24.24 -15.43
CA VAL A 652 -0.02 24.75 -16.18
C VAL A 652 0.31 26.09 -16.83
N ASN A 653 0.98 27.01 -16.14
CA ASN A 653 1.47 28.26 -16.71
C ASN A 653 2.33 28.03 -17.95
N SER A 654 3.27 27.09 -17.84
CA SER A 654 4.12 26.63 -18.94
C SER A 654 3.35 26.02 -20.11
N ILE A 655 2.23 25.33 -19.87
CA ILE A 655 1.39 24.76 -20.94
C ILE A 655 0.58 25.86 -21.64
N MET A 656 0.06 26.81 -20.87
CA MET A 656 -0.79 27.89 -21.39
C MET A 656 0.01 28.88 -22.25
N SER A 657 1.27 29.15 -21.90
CA SER A 657 2.16 30.00 -22.70
C SER A 657 2.54 29.41 -24.07
N LEU A 658 2.28 28.11 -24.33
CA LEU A 658 2.57 27.46 -25.62
C LEU A 658 1.53 27.74 -26.71
N LYS A 659 0.37 28.33 -26.40
CA LYS A 659 -0.61 28.68 -27.44
C LYS A 659 -0.07 29.89 -28.24
N PHE A 660 0.62 29.60 -29.34
CA PHE A 660 1.18 30.58 -30.30
C PHE A 660 0.10 31.34 -31.13
N SER A 661 -1.04 31.71 -30.54
CA SER A 661 -2.02 32.58 -31.21
C SER A 661 -1.68 34.06 -30.98
N GLU A 662 -1.97 34.92 -31.97
CA GLU A 662 -1.66 36.36 -31.97
C GLU A 662 -2.27 37.17 -30.81
N ASN A 663 -3.18 36.59 -30.03
CA ASN A 663 -3.65 37.16 -28.78
C ASN A 663 -3.02 36.39 -27.62
N GLU A 664 -2.22 37.07 -26.82
CA GLU A 664 -1.66 36.53 -25.58
C GLU A 664 -2.82 36.10 -24.66
N LYS A 665 -2.97 34.79 -24.47
CA LYS A 665 -4.08 34.20 -23.71
C LYS A 665 -3.66 34.05 -22.26
N PHE A 666 -4.18 34.93 -21.41
CA PHE A 666 -3.91 34.95 -19.97
C PHE A 666 -5.15 34.59 -19.18
N SER A 667 -4.96 33.78 -18.14
CA SER A 667 -6.01 33.49 -17.17
C SER A 667 -5.52 33.84 -15.77
N THR A 668 -6.39 34.39 -14.93
CA THR A 668 -6.08 34.60 -13.51
C THR A 668 -6.25 33.27 -12.76
N LEU A 669 -5.60 33.15 -11.61
CA LEU A 669 -5.75 31.99 -10.74
C LEU A 669 -5.81 32.39 -9.27
N ASP A 670 -6.87 31.97 -8.59
CA ASP A 670 -7.00 32.02 -7.14
C ASP A 670 -7.15 30.60 -6.59
N LEU A 671 -6.15 30.09 -5.89
CA LEU A 671 -6.16 28.77 -5.28
C LEU A 671 -6.02 28.88 -3.76
N THR A 672 -7.01 28.37 -3.04
CA THR A 672 -6.96 28.20 -1.59
C THR A 672 -6.92 26.72 -1.23
N SER A 673 -6.02 26.33 -0.33
CA SER A 673 -5.88 24.96 0.16
C SER A 673 -5.94 24.92 1.69
N VAL A 674 -6.91 24.22 2.25
CA VAL A 674 -7.10 24.05 3.71
C VAL A 674 -6.67 22.65 4.12
N ASP A 675 -5.66 22.51 4.99
CA ASP A 675 -5.35 21.23 5.64
C ASP A 675 -6.48 20.84 6.60
N LEU A 676 -7.17 19.73 6.30
CA LEU A 676 -8.33 19.28 7.07
C LEU A 676 -7.97 18.69 8.44
N TYR A 677 -6.69 18.48 8.73
CA TYR A 677 -6.21 17.95 10.02
C TYR A 677 -5.77 19.07 10.95
N THR A 678 -5.02 20.05 10.43
CA THR A 678 -4.43 21.13 11.25
C THR A 678 -5.19 22.45 11.18
N GLY A 679 -5.96 22.68 10.11
CA GLY A 679 -6.60 23.95 9.80
C GLY A 679 -5.65 24.98 9.17
N ASP A 680 -4.40 24.60 8.90
CA ASP A 680 -3.44 25.46 8.20
C ASP A 680 -3.88 25.64 6.75
N THR A 681 -3.92 26.89 6.28
CA THR A 681 -4.49 27.26 5.00
C THR A 681 -3.49 28.06 4.19
N SER A 682 -3.26 27.67 2.95
CA SER A 682 -2.41 28.39 2.00
C SER A 682 -3.25 29.01 0.89
N PHE A 683 -3.00 30.30 0.65
CA PHE A 683 -3.54 31.08 -0.45
C PHE A 683 -2.44 31.28 -1.49
N MET A 684 -2.72 30.86 -2.72
CA MET A 684 -1.84 30.97 -3.89
C MET A 684 -2.59 31.76 -4.95
N LYS A 685 -2.10 32.97 -5.23
CA LYS A 685 -2.75 33.91 -6.14
C LYS A 685 -1.82 34.23 -7.31
N VAL A 686 -2.40 34.31 -8.51
CA VAL A 686 -1.70 34.68 -9.75
C VAL A 686 -2.61 35.60 -10.55
N GLY A 687 -2.39 36.91 -10.46
CA GLY A 687 -3.21 37.92 -11.16
C GLY A 687 -4.69 37.98 -10.73
N ALA A 688 -5.06 37.33 -9.63
CA ALA A 688 -6.43 37.26 -9.15
C ALA A 688 -6.75 38.32 -8.10
N VAL A 689 -8.03 38.68 -7.99
CA VAL A 689 -8.53 39.64 -6.99
C VAL A 689 -8.38 39.14 -5.55
N PRO A 690 -8.50 40.04 -4.54
CA PRO A 690 -8.36 39.65 -3.13
C PRO A 690 -9.42 38.64 -2.67
N SER A 691 -9.01 37.70 -1.81
CA SER A 691 -9.93 36.82 -1.07
C SER A 691 -10.14 37.35 0.35
N PHE A 692 -11.18 36.86 1.03
CA PHE A 692 -11.52 37.31 2.38
C PHE A 692 -11.67 36.13 3.35
N ILE A 693 -11.27 36.33 4.59
CA ILE A 693 -11.54 35.41 5.71
C ILE A 693 -12.45 36.14 6.70
N LYS A 694 -13.67 35.63 6.89
CA LYS A 694 -14.63 36.12 7.88
C LYS A 694 -14.61 35.23 9.12
N SER A 695 -14.21 35.81 10.25
CA SER A 695 -14.24 35.21 11.59
C SER A 695 -15.20 36.00 12.47
N GLY A 696 -16.46 35.57 12.51
CA GLY A 696 -17.53 36.32 13.18
C GLY A 696 -17.81 37.65 12.48
N LYS A 697 -17.43 38.77 13.11
CA LYS A 697 -17.53 40.13 12.55
C LYS A 697 -16.21 40.66 11.98
N ASN A 698 -15.08 40.02 12.29
CA ASN A 698 -13.81 40.40 11.70
C ASN A 698 -13.71 39.83 10.29
N VAL A 699 -13.26 40.67 9.35
CA VAL A 699 -12.99 40.28 7.97
C VAL A 699 -11.54 40.66 7.68
N GLU A 700 -10.72 39.65 7.41
CA GLU A 700 -9.33 39.78 7.00
C GLU A 700 -9.25 39.70 5.46
N VAL A 701 -8.42 40.54 4.86
CA VAL A 701 -8.21 40.60 3.40
C VAL A 701 -6.91 39.91 3.04
N ILE A 702 -6.95 39.04 2.04
CA ILE A 702 -5.80 38.34 1.48
C ILE A 702 -5.54 38.89 0.08
N THR A 703 -4.52 39.74 -0.05
CA THR A 703 -4.09 40.37 -1.31
C THR A 703 -2.87 39.67 -1.90
N SER A 704 -2.64 39.85 -3.21
CA SER A 704 -1.38 39.50 -3.88
C SER A 704 -1.05 40.56 -4.92
N ASN A 705 0.24 40.79 -5.16
CA ASN A 705 0.75 41.76 -6.15
C ASN A 705 1.28 41.09 -7.43
N THR A 706 0.81 39.87 -7.74
CA THR A 706 1.35 39.03 -8.81
C THR A 706 0.63 39.22 -10.15
N LEU A 707 1.34 39.04 -11.26
CA LEU A 707 0.79 39.12 -12.62
C LEU A 707 0.05 37.82 -13.02
N PRO A 708 -0.94 37.85 -13.95
CA PRO A 708 -1.70 36.68 -14.39
C PRO A 708 -0.87 35.56 -15.04
N ILE A 709 -1.44 34.34 -15.10
CA ILE A 709 -0.81 33.15 -15.72
C ILE A 709 -0.67 33.38 -17.23
N GLY A 710 0.52 33.11 -17.75
CA GLY A 710 0.90 33.14 -19.16
C GLY A 710 1.83 34.29 -19.55
N VAL A 711 1.98 35.33 -18.71
CA VAL A 711 2.74 36.56 -19.02
C VAL A 711 4.26 36.41 -18.84
N LEU A 712 4.70 35.53 -17.92
CA LEU A 712 6.10 35.38 -17.53
C LEU A 712 6.55 33.90 -17.59
N ASP A 713 7.83 33.67 -17.91
CA ASP A 713 8.49 32.35 -17.97
C ASP A 713 8.51 31.62 -16.60
N LYS A 714 8.39 32.37 -15.50
CA LYS A 714 8.19 31.85 -14.15
C LYS A 714 7.06 32.63 -13.47
N VAL A 715 6.11 31.89 -12.89
CA VAL A 715 5.08 32.49 -12.03
C VAL A 715 5.74 32.90 -10.72
N ASP A 716 5.67 34.17 -10.37
CA ASP A 716 6.02 34.63 -9.03
C ASP A 716 4.86 34.26 -8.10
N LEU A 717 4.91 33.05 -7.55
CA LEU A 717 3.84 32.50 -6.71
C LEU A 717 3.96 33.06 -5.29
N GLU A 718 3.17 34.07 -4.96
CA GLU A 718 3.01 34.52 -3.57
C GLU A 718 2.12 33.54 -2.80
N VAL A 719 2.72 32.88 -1.79
CA VAL A 719 2.01 31.97 -0.88
C VAL A 719 1.77 32.66 0.46
N THR A 720 0.51 32.95 0.77
CA THR A 720 0.12 33.48 2.09
C THR A 720 -0.45 32.35 2.95
N ASN A 721 0.16 32.11 4.11
CA ASN A 721 -0.30 31.09 5.05
C ASN A 721 -1.11 31.71 6.20
N LYS A 722 -2.25 31.09 6.51
CA LYS A 722 -3.14 31.44 7.62
C LYS A 722 -3.58 30.19 8.36
N LYS A 723 -4.21 30.36 9.52
CA LYS A 723 -4.75 29.25 10.30
C LYS A 723 -6.22 29.48 10.60
N LEU A 724 -7.06 28.59 10.07
CA LEU A 724 -8.51 28.67 10.23
C LEU A 724 -8.97 27.97 11.50
N LYS A 725 -10.06 28.49 12.04
CA LYS A 725 -10.76 27.98 13.21
C LYS A 725 -12.16 27.51 12.82
N ASN A 726 -12.80 26.82 13.75
CA ASN A 726 -14.18 26.41 13.59
C ASN A 726 -15.10 27.62 13.35
N GLY A 727 -15.90 27.57 12.29
CA GLY A 727 -16.85 28.60 11.93
C GLY A 727 -16.30 29.69 11.01
N ASP A 728 -14.99 29.70 10.72
CA ASP A 728 -14.40 30.64 9.77
C ASP A 728 -14.94 30.40 8.35
N ILE A 729 -15.10 31.49 7.61
CA ILE A 729 -15.63 31.50 6.25
C ILE A 729 -14.60 32.14 5.33
N ILE A 730 -14.16 31.40 4.31
CA ILE A 730 -13.35 31.90 3.21
C ILE A 730 -14.30 32.35 2.10
N VAL A 731 -14.05 33.52 1.53
CA VAL A 731 -14.77 34.07 0.37
C VAL A 731 -13.76 34.34 -0.74
N MET A 732 -13.92 33.68 -1.88
CA MET A 732 -13.13 33.87 -3.10
C MET A 732 -14.02 34.42 -4.20
N LEU A 733 -13.52 35.35 -5.01
CA LEU A 733 -14.30 36.08 -6.01
C LEU A 733 -13.54 36.16 -7.33
N SER A 734 -14.25 36.30 -8.46
CA SER A 734 -13.70 36.86 -9.71
C SER A 734 -13.79 38.39 -9.70
N ASP A 735 -13.05 39.03 -10.60
CA ASP A 735 -13.02 40.48 -10.79
C ASP A 735 -14.39 41.07 -11.15
N GLY A 736 -15.21 40.37 -11.93
CA GLY A 736 -16.56 40.81 -12.30
C GLY A 736 -17.50 41.02 -11.11
N VAL A 737 -17.20 40.47 -9.93
CA VAL A 737 -17.93 40.75 -8.68
C VAL A 737 -17.53 42.10 -8.08
N LEU A 738 -16.24 42.47 -8.15
CA LEU A 738 -15.71 43.71 -7.58
C LEU A 738 -15.87 44.91 -8.52
N ASP A 739 -15.69 44.70 -9.83
CA ASP A 739 -15.60 45.76 -10.83
C ASP A 739 -16.97 46.13 -11.43
N TYR A 740 -17.90 46.52 -10.55
CA TYR A 740 -19.28 46.89 -10.95
C TYR A 740 -19.39 48.26 -11.64
N ASP A 741 -18.39 49.13 -11.52
CA ASP A 741 -18.35 50.45 -12.17
C ASP A 741 -16.93 50.88 -12.57
N ASN A 742 -16.80 51.58 -13.70
CA ASN A 742 -15.51 51.99 -14.29
C ASN A 742 -14.73 52.95 -13.39
N ASN A 743 -15.40 53.65 -12.47
CA ASN A 743 -14.77 54.58 -11.53
C ASN A 743 -14.30 53.91 -10.23
N ASN A 744 -14.66 52.65 -10.00
CA ASN A 744 -14.42 51.92 -8.74
C ASN A 744 -13.67 50.60 -8.95
N VAL A 745 -12.91 50.46 -10.03
CA VAL A 745 -12.09 49.28 -10.34
C VAL A 745 -11.18 48.95 -9.15
N GLY A 746 -11.25 47.71 -8.66
CA GLY A 746 -10.45 47.20 -7.55
C GLY A 746 -10.86 47.66 -6.14
N LYS A 747 -11.98 48.38 -5.95
CA LYS A 747 -12.43 48.78 -4.60
C LYS A 747 -13.14 47.64 -3.86
N ILE A 748 -12.63 47.32 -2.67
CA ILE A 748 -13.13 46.24 -1.81
C ILE A 748 -14.07 46.71 -0.68
N ASP A 749 -14.35 48.00 -0.56
CA ASP A 749 -15.09 48.56 0.60
C ASP A 749 -16.49 47.97 0.74
N TRP A 750 -17.22 47.85 -0.38
CA TRP A 750 -18.60 47.37 -0.38
C TRP A 750 -18.70 45.92 0.10
N ILE A 751 -17.76 45.06 -0.31
CA ILE A 751 -17.76 43.64 0.07
C ILE A 751 -17.32 43.50 1.53
N LEU A 752 -16.37 44.31 2.00
CA LEU A 752 -15.98 44.36 3.41
C LEU A 752 -17.16 44.76 4.30
N ASP A 753 -17.89 45.80 3.92
CA ASP A 753 -19.06 46.26 4.67
C ASP A 753 -20.19 45.24 4.63
N TYR A 754 -20.44 44.63 3.47
CA TYR A 754 -21.42 43.55 3.34
C TYR A 754 -21.07 42.36 4.24
N LEU A 755 -19.82 41.88 4.20
CA LEU A 755 -19.38 40.75 5.01
C LEU A 755 -19.42 41.07 6.51
N LYS A 756 -18.96 42.26 6.94
CA LYS A 756 -18.99 42.68 8.36
C LYS A 756 -20.41 42.78 8.93
N ASN A 757 -21.36 43.27 8.12
CA ASN A 757 -22.75 43.47 8.53
C ASN A 757 -23.63 42.24 8.32
N SER A 758 -23.18 41.24 7.55
CA SER A 758 -23.91 40.00 7.34
C SER A 758 -23.87 39.07 8.57
N ASN A 759 -25.06 38.72 9.07
CA ASN A 759 -25.25 37.67 10.07
C ASN A 759 -25.50 36.28 9.43
N ILE A 760 -25.34 36.19 8.10
CA ILE A 760 -25.58 34.98 7.32
C ILE A 760 -24.43 34.01 7.56
N ASN A 761 -24.77 32.81 8.03
CA ASN A 761 -23.80 31.75 8.36
C ASN A 761 -23.85 30.56 7.39
N SER A 762 -24.83 30.55 6.48
CA SER A 762 -24.99 29.56 5.43
C SER A 762 -24.15 29.96 4.22
N PRO A 763 -23.22 29.11 3.72
CA PRO A 763 -22.41 29.43 2.54
C PRO A 763 -23.26 29.79 1.33
N LYS A 764 -24.38 29.09 1.13
CA LYS A 764 -25.30 29.32 0.01
C LYS A 764 -25.91 30.71 0.04
N GLU A 765 -26.54 31.07 1.16
CA GLU A 765 -27.20 32.37 1.30
C GLU A 765 -26.20 33.52 1.22
N LEU A 766 -24.98 33.32 1.73
CA LEU A 766 -23.94 34.35 1.68
C LEU A 766 -23.51 34.60 0.23
N VAL A 767 -23.25 33.55 -0.55
CA VAL A 767 -22.94 33.62 -1.97
C VAL A 767 -24.05 34.29 -2.78
N ASP A 768 -25.29 33.82 -2.61
CA ASP A 768 -26.44 34.34 -3.36
C ASP A 768 -26.63 35.84 -3.07
N GLY A 769 -26.41 36.25 -1.82
CA GLY A 769 -26.44 37.65 -1.42
C GLY A 769 -25.26 38.49 -1.97
N ILE A 770 -24.05 37.94 -2.05
CA ILE A 770 -22.90 38.61 -2.69
C ILE A 770 -23.18 38.88 -4.17
N ILE A 771 -23.62 37.86 -4.92
CA ILE A 771 -23.91 37.98 -6.35
C ILE A 771 -25.08 38.95 -6.60
N SER A 772 -26.14 38.85 -5.80
CA SER A 772 -27.30 39.75 -5.91
C SER A 772 -26.89 41.20 -5.65
N ARG A 773 -26.08 41.43 -4.61
CA ARG A 773 -25.60 42.78 -4.26
C ARG A 773 -24.67 43.36 -5.32
N ALA A 774 -23.75 42.56 -5.87
CA ALA A 774 -22.89 42.98 -6.97
C ALA A 774 -23.72 43.39 -8.20
N LYS A 775 -24.74 42.60 -8.55
CA LYS A 775 -25.67 42.90 -9.65
C LYS A 775 -26.49 44.16 -9.41
N GLU A 776 -26.96 44.40 -8.19
CA GLU A 776 -27.63 45.66 -7.82
C GLU A 776 -26.72 46.86 -8.01
N LEU A 777 -25.46 46.77 -7.56
CA LEU A 777 -24.45 47.83 -7.72
C LEU A 777 -24.11 48.08 -9.20
N SER A 778 -24.18 47.05 -10.05
CA SER A 778 -24.01 47.18 -11.51
C SER A 778 -25.25 47.71 -12.26
N GLY A 779 -26.29 48.21 -11.56
CA GLY A 779 -27.52 48.70 -12.18
C GLY A 779 -28.46 47.60 -12.67
N GLY A 780 -28.42 46.43 -12.04
CA GLY A 780 -29.28 45.28 -12.33
C GLY A 780 -28.78 44.37 -13.47
N ARG A 781 -27.64 44.68 -14.09
CA ARG A 781 -27.05 43.91 -15.20
C ARG A 781 -25.60 43.56 -14.88
N ALA A 782 -25.21 42.31 -15.10
CA ALA A 782 -23.82 41.90 -14.99
C ALA A 782 -23.01 42.45 -16.17
N LYS A 783 -22.06 43.35 -15.89
CA LYS A 783 -21.17 43.94 -16.90
C LYS A 783 -20.05 42.99 -17.30
N ASP A 784 -19.68 42.08 -16.40
CA ASP A 784 -18.73 41.01 -16.63
C ASP A 784 -19.22 39.69 -16.00
N ASP A 785 -18.45 38.62 -16.20
CA ASP A 785 -18.68 37.33 -15.57
C ASP A 785 -18.42 37.38 -14.07
N MET A 786 -19.43 37.05 -13.28
CA MET A 786 -19.39 37.10 -11.82
C MET A 786 -19.34 35.68 -11.27
N THR A 787 -18.30 35.36 -10.49
CA THR A 787 -18.16 34.11 -9.75
C THR A 787 -17.76 34.40 -8.31
N ALA A 788 -18.49 33.79 -7.37
CA ALA A 788 -18.16 33.84 -5.95
C ALA A 788 -18.22 32.43 -5.35
N ILE A 789 -17.20 32.07 -4.57
CA ILE A 789 -17.17 30.83 -3.79
C ILE A 789 -17.06 31.18 -2.32
N VAL A 790 -17.91 30.55 -1.52
CA VAL A 790 -17.85 30.62 -0.06
C VAL A 790 -17.60 29.24 0.50
N CYS A 791 -16.54 29.11 1.28
CA CYS A 791 -16.14 27.89 1.97
C CYS A 791 -16.24 28.11 3.48
N LYS A 792 -17.04 27.33 4.18
CA LYS A 792 -17.14 27.39 5.64
C LYS A 792 -16.51 26.16 6.28
N VAL A 793 -15.67 26.40 7.28
CA VAL A 793 -14.93 25.37 8.00
C VAL A 793 -15.66 24.98 9.28
N TYR A 794 -15.79 23.67 9.53
CA TYR A 794 -16.42 23.09 10.70
C TYR A 794 -15.46 22.12 11.40
N SER A 795 -15.29 22.20 12.71
CA SER A 795 -14.58 21.18 13.51
C SER A 795 -15.54 20.06 13.86
N VAL A 796 -15.13 18.81 13.64
CA VAL A 796 -15.96 17.61 13.84
C VAL A 796 -15.90 17.11 15.28
N TYR A 797 -14.80 17.37 15.99
CA TYR A 797 -14.61 17.05 17.41
C TYR A 797 -13.65 18.03 18.11
#